data_AF-A0A1G6JVG8-F1
#
_entry.id   AF-A0A1G6JVG8-F1
#
_cell.length_a   1.000
_cell.length_b   1.000
_cell.length_c   1.000
_cell.angle_alpha   90.00
_cell.angle_beta   90.00
_cell.angle_gamma   90.00
#
_symmetry.space_group_name_H-M   'P 1'
#
loop_
_entity.id
_entity.type
_entity.pdbx_description
1 polymer ?
#
loop_
_entity_poly.entity_id
_entity_poly.type
_entity_poly.pdbx_seq_one_letter_code
_entity_poly.pdbx_strand_id
1 'polypeptide(L)'
;MTTNIAVYGDQAYPFEHGPGTTAYLPHDPAAPLHPANPVVELPDGRLVEQFPLSKLESVFTLEVFQLMDKPLKPDEPFRRVVPPEMVDTGDPQTGYLAPDAETKLVQVRKAPPPERRRPHLFPHGLRGDDTMRCDPQPVIDAAHAAITALAPPNWTALTLECVATMRRIEVAATVAFVNGEVRSWVPPAMVSQWLHRMRMREYKTTVGVWTRLALEFTPDVPVVTLTRGSAEKLEFLLSSTVPDYHDRLELVWDELRLLPTMPQCIHPRMLEDVMQLASMRNAGQMYAAAHDEVPPPDPGGRTEAVRLFDGVDSAGKPVWYRPRVGYKEQDAVVHYLEQAPLVLWSRGMTNDVIAEQDEPTVPLGFHTDGRWVWPSAVAYYLREHGIPPVLELVDHIRQNRYQLPDEIPRIALSRADAVAKGIPWDESSVDQEFADAMNPVYDTIARCQTSPRFYSLGEHKNPAWCLVRDGDWYSVYWADAEGLVYSRMRFGDVRNAAAYLIGQLESGKSSLGWGADEEIPWWQSPTASLSDVDPPLSDFPTVMSTRVTDLAVSRYGAMDGNMVFALDTPPEQCGYSSEQGELAHHRYVLTGEWWVMTGVSAAGGRMYLLPGSVIDHLRSGFLEEIADERAPGVGIGQPAAGDGQFTPGNGRPVAAAPEAGGSQSTPGNAGPVPDNPAAEGETGPNAEPPLPEGHPGLPPVTDAARAEARRFAGGWLWCADPDIHPGYIDGAPDFTLLGAYKVDDEGNLTGEKFINDTYRPGPTARGFPEAHSEFEFVLNYIAAGWLPQERILSTVLENDVIVETDGTGGLRVGVHQNGTRFLVVWSSPQLVPQSAQAPRAVPGRSLLPVLAGTTVVVNPDAVMGIEIPGDDLIAAAR
;
A
#
# COMPACT_ATOMS: atom_id res chain seq x y z
N MET A 1 -10.09 -29.69 6.53
CA MET A 1 -9.47 -28.72 5.61
C MET A 1 -9.60 -27.33 6.23
N THR A 2 -8.69 -26.40 5.91
CA THR A 2 -8.77 -25.01 6.39
C THR A 2 -9.23 -24.14 5.23
N THR A 3 -10.29 -23.36 5.43
CA THR A 3 -10.83 -22.48 4.38
C THR A 3 -10.59 -21.02 4.75
N ASN A 4 -10.03 -20.24 3.83
CA ASN A 4 -9.84 -18.80 3.97
C ASN A 4 -11.15 -18.08 3.61
N ILE A 5 -11.65 -17.24 4.51
CA ILE A 5 -12.90 -16.50 4.37
C ILE A 5 -12.65 -15.00 4.44
N ALA A 6 -13.23 -14.28 3.48
CA ALA A 6 -13.31 -12.83 3.42
C ALA A 6 -14.76 -12.41 3.64
N VAL A 7 -14.98 -11.33 4.39
CA VAL A 7 -16.32 -10.76 4.61
C VAL A 7 -16.39 -9.38 3.98
N TYR A 8 -17.44 -9.14 3.21
CA TYR A 8 -17.78 -7.85 2.64
C TYR A 8 -19.29 -7.65 2.72
N GLY A 9 -19.73 -6.61 3.45
CA GLY A 9 -21.13 -6.45 3.80
C GLY A 9 -21.68 -7.67 4.55
N ASP A 10 -22.88 -8.12 4.23
CA ASP A 10 -23.50 -9.29 4.86
C ASP A 10 -23.20 -10.63 4.15
N GLN A 11 -22.13 -10.65 3.35
CA GLN A 11 -21.70 -11.82 2.59
C GLN A 11 -20.29 -12.26 3.00
N ALA A 12 -20.08 -13.58 2.97
CA ALA A 12 -18.78 -14.21 3.21
C ALA A 12 -18.36 -15.01 1.98
N TYR A 13 -17.11 -14.88 1.56
CA TYR A 13 -16.56 -15.50 0.35
C TYR A 13 -15.33 -16.35 0.69
N PRO A 14 -15.17 -17.54 0.10
CA PRO A 14 -13.86 -18.16 0.07
C PRO A 14 -12.90 -17.28 -0.75
N PHE A 15 -11.64 -17.15 -0.33
CA PHE A 15 -10.67 -16.32 -1.04
C PHE A 15 -9.25 -16.89 -1.03
N GLU A 16 -8.42 -16.41 -1.95
CA GLU A 16 -6.98 -16.69 -2.00
C GLU A 16 -6.19 -15.38 -1.86
N HIS A 17 -4.98 -15.42 -1.29
CA HIS A 17 -4.14 -14.22 -1.21
C HIS A 17 -3.58 -13.86 -2.60
N GLY A 18 -3.79 -12.62 -3.03
CA GLY A 18 -3.17 -12.06 -4.21
C GLY A 18 -1.84 -11.36 -3.91
N PRO A 19 -1.20 -10.73 -4.92
CA PRO A 19 0.03 -9.98 -4.73
C PRO A 19 -0.20 -8.76 -3.83
N GLY A 20 0.85 -8.35 -3.12
CA GLY A 20 0.80 -7.22 -2.18
C GLY A 20 -0.26 -7.41 -1.09
N THR A 21 -1.16 -6.44 -0.94
CA THR A 21 -2.23 -6.43 0.06
C THR A 21 -3.61 -6.67 -0.58
N THR A 22 -3.70 -7.61 -1.53
CA THR A 22 -4.95 -7.97 -2.22
C THR A 22 -5.40 -9.41 -1.95
N ALA A 23 -6.68 -9.66 -2.17
CA ALA A 23 -7.32 -10.97 -2.19
C ALA A 23 -7.87 -11.27 -3.58
N TYR A 24 -7.86 -12.53 -3.96
CA TYR A 24 -8.57 -13.06 -5.12
C TYR A 24 -9.89 -13.68 -4.66
N LEU A 25 -10.98 -13.08 -5.12
CA LEU A 25 -12.35 -13.57 -4.88
C LEU A 25 -12.86 -14.29 -6.14
N PRO A 26 -13.75 -15.30 -5.98
CA PRO A 26 -14.42 -15.91 -7.12
C PRO A 26 -15.15 -14.86 -7.96
N HIS A 27 -14.85 -14.80 -9.26
CA HIS A 27 -15.56 -13.93 -10.19
C HIS A 27 -16.87 -14.58 -10.64
N ASP A 28 -17.98 -13.85 -10.59
CA ASP A 28 -19.22 -14.25 -11.25
C ASP A 28 -19.21 -13.78 -12.71
N PRO A 29 -19.14 -14.69 -13.71
CA PRO A 29 -19.11 -14.31 -15.13
C PRO A 29 -20.40 -13.63 -15.62
N ALA A 30 -21.49 -13.64 -14.83
CA ALA A 30 -22.70 -12.87 -15.11
C ALA A 30 -22.60 -11.42 -14.62
N ALA A 31 -21.63 -11.08 -13.76
CA ALA A 31 -21.40 -9.74 -13.24
C ALA A 31 -20.51 -8.92 -14.20
N PRO A 32 -20.89 -7.67 -14.55
CA PRO A 32 -20.06 -6.79 -15.37
C PRO A 32 -18.76 -6.41 -14.65
N LEU A 33 -17.69 -6.25 -15.43
CA LEU A 33 -16.34 -5.94 -14.94
C LEU A 33 -16.30 -4.59 -14.22
N HIS A 34 -15.91 -4.58 -12.94
CA HIS A 34 -15.73 -3.35 -12.18
C HIS A 34 -14.36 -2.71 -12.47
N PRO A 35 -14.27 -1.42 -12.85
CA PRO A 35 -12.99 -0.77 -13.17
C PRO A 35 -11.97 -0.78 -12.02
N ALA A 36 -12.47 -0.69 -10.78
CA ALA A 36 -11.63 -0.67 -9.57
C ALA A 36 -11.17 -2.05 -9.06
N ASN A 37 -11.72 -3.15 -9.59
CA ASN A 37 -11.34 -4.52 -9.19
C ASN A 37 -11.09 -5.35 -10.46
N PRO A 38 -9.85 -5.40 -10.96
CA PRO A 38 -9.57 -6.09 -12.22
C PRO A 38 -9.86 -7.58 -12.08
N VAL A 39 -10.46 -8.16 -13.12
CA VAL A 39 -10.56 -9.61 -13.26
C VAL A 39 -9.24 -10.12 -13.84
N VAL A 40 -8.63 -11.06 -13.13
CA VAL A 40 -7.35 -11.66 -13.46
C VAL A 40 -7.56 -13.13 -13.74
N GLU A 41 -6.94 -13.63 -14.82
CA GLU A 41 -6.85 -15.06 -15.08
C GLU A 41 -5.65 -15.64 -14.32
N LEU A 42 -5.90 -16.57 -13.40
CA LEU A 42 -4.85 -17.27 -12.67
C LEU A 42 -4.14 -18.30 -13.57
N PRO A 43 -2.92 -18.76 -13.21
CA PRO A 43 -2.19 -19.76 -14.01
C PRO A 43 -2.92 -21.10 -14.22
N ASP A 44 -3.96 -21.38 -13.42
CA ASP A 44 -4.81 -22.57 -13.51
C ASP A 44 -6.06 -22.37 -14.41
N GLY A 45 -6.21 -21.19 -15.01
CA GLY A 45 -7.31 -20.83 -15.91
C GLY A 45 -8.58 -20.32 -15.20
N ARG A 46 -8.56 -20.18 -13.87
CA ARG A 46 -9.69 -19.56 -13.14
C ARG A 46 -9.68 -18.05 -13.30
N LEU A 47 -10.84 -17.46 -13.56
CA LEU A 47 -11.05 -16.02 -13.48
C LEU A 47 -11.40 -15.63 -12.05
N VAL A 48 -10.67 -14.66 -11.50
CA VAL A 48 -10.85 -14.15 -10.15
C VAL A 48 -10.90 -12.63 -10.17
N GLU A 49 -11.65 -12.04 -9.25
CA GLU A 49 -11.63 -10.61 -8.99
C GLU A 49 -10.53 -10.28 -7.99
N GLN A 50 -9.66 -9.33 -8.33
CA GLN A 50 -8.64 -8.83 -7.41
C GLN A 50 -9.22 -7.69 -6.56
N PHE A 51 -9.24 -7.89 -5.25
CA PHE A 51 -9.86 -6.99 -4.28
C PHE A 51 -8.85 -6.53 -3.22
N PRO A 52 -8.74 -5.24 -2.88
CA PRO A 52 -7.88 -4.79 -1.78
C PRO A 52 -8.33 -5.38 -0.43
N LEU A 53 -7.41 -5.95 0.35
CA LEU A 53 -7.71 -6.52 1.68
C LEU A 53 -8.28 -5.47 2.64
N SER A 54 -7.87 -4.20 2.51
CA SER A 54 -8.34 -3.09 3.33
C SER A 54 -9.84 -2.78 3.18
N LYS A 55 -10.45 -3.16 2.04
CA LYS A 55 -11.88 -2.99 1.79
C LYS A 55 -12.73 -4.11 2.40
N LEU A 56 -12.12 -5.23 2.79
CA LEU A 56 -12.83 -6.31 3.46
C LEU A 56 -13.05 -5.95 4.93
N GLU A 57 -14.23 -6.25 5.46
CA GLU A 57 -14.53 -6.02 6.89
C GLU A 57 -13.64 -6.89 7.77
N SER A 58 -13.48 -8.16 7.37
CA SER A 58 -12.89 -9.22 8.19
C SER A 58 -12.34 -10.31 7.28
N VAL A 59 -11.18 -10.83 7.65
CA VAL A 59 -10.50 -11.95 6.99
C VAL A 59 -10.11 -12.97 8.06
N PHE A 60 -10.45 -14.24 7.85
CA PHE A 60 -10.17 -15.31 8.82
C PHE A 60 -10.11 -16.68 8.16
N THR A 61 -9.58 -17.66 8.87
CA THR A 61 -9.70 -19.06 8.49
C THR A 61 -10.80 -19.75 9.27
N LEU A 62 -11.43 -20.74 8.64
CA LEU A 62 -12.47 -21.56 9.24
C LEU A 62 -12.05 -23.04 9.18
N GLU A 63 -12.12 -23.70 10.32
CA GLU A 63 -11.80 -25.11 10.50
C GLU A 63 -12.95 -25.78 11.26
N VAL A 64 -13.20 -27.06 11.00
CA VAL A 64 -14.22 -27.83 11.71
C VAL A 64 -13.58 -29.06 12.31
N PHE A 65 -13.89 -29.35 13.57
CA PHE A 65 -13.34 -30.47 14.32
C PHE A 65 -14.44 -31.34 14.90
N GLN A 66 -14.23 -32.66 14.89
CA GLN A 66 -15.07 -33.61 15.61
C GLN A 66 -14.55 -33.83 17.04
N LEU A 67 -15.44 -33.67 18.02
CA LEU A 67 -15.17 -34.01 19.41
C LEU A 67 -15.24 -35.54 19.57
N MET A 68 -14.16 -36.11 20.10
CA MET A 68 -14.04 -37.55 20.33
C MET A 68 -14.39 -37.90 21.79
N ASP A 69 -15.62 -38.36 22.03
CA ASP A 69 -16.01 -38.98 23.30
C ASP A 69 -15.53 -40.43 23.34
N LYS A 70 -14.35 -40.71 23.92
CA LYS A 70 -14.03 -42.08 24.36
C LYS A 70 -14.10 -42.17 25.89
N PRO A 71 -14.91 -43.08 26.47
CA PRO A 71 -14.94 -43.27 27.92
C PRO A 71 -13.58 -43.76 28.42
N LEU A 72 -13.13 -43.22 29.56
CA LEU A 72 -11.94 -43.70 30.25
C LEU A 72 -12.08 -45.20 30.53
N LYS A 73 -11.10 -45.99 30.09
CA LYS A 73 -10.87 -47.29 30.74
C LYS A 73 -10.25 -47.00 32.11
N PRO A 74 -10.75 -47.60 33.21
CA PRO A 74 -10.22 -47.37 34.56
C PRO A 74 -8.72 -47.68 34.74
N ASP A 75 -8.12 -48.40 33.78
CA ASP A 75 -6.82 -49.07 33.92
C ASP A 75 -5.67 -48.33 33.20
N GLU A 76 -5.91 -47.17 32.57
CA GLU A 76 -4.87 -46.37 31.90
C GLU A 76 -4.53 -45.10 32.72
N PRO A 77 -3.42 -45.07 33.49
CA PRO A 77 -3.05 -43.93 34.35
C PRO A 77 -2.46 -42.72 33.60
N PHE A 78 -2.34 -42.80 32.26
CA PHE A 78 -1.91 -41.71 31.41
C PHE A 78 -3.02 -41.37 30.42
N ARG A 79 -3.45 -40.10 30.41
CA ARG A 79 -4.41 -39.55 29.45
C ARG A 79 -3.84 -39.79 28.04
N ARG A 80 -4.29 -40.83 27.31
CA ARG A 80 -3.99 -40.97 25.89
C ARG A 80 -4.98 -40.08 25.15
N VAL A 81 -4.61 -38.82 25.09
CA VAL A 81 -5.39 -37.74 24.48
C VAL A 81 -5.49 -38.01 23.00
N VAL A 82 -6.70 -38.25 22.51
CA VAL A 82 -6.94 -38.28 21.07
C VAL A 82 -7.11 -36.81 20.65
N PRO A 83 -6.22 -36.26 19.81
CA PRO A 83 -6.40 -34.91 19.27
C PRO A 83 -7.72 -34.86 18.48
N PRO A 84 -8.44 -33.73 18.50
CA PRO A 84 -9.67 -33.60 17.74
C PRO A 84 -9.37 -33.79 16.24
N GLU A 85 -10.23 -34.51 15.54
CA GLU A 85 -10.06 -34.81 14.11
C GLU A 85 -10.69 -33.68 13.29
N MET A 86 -9.91 -33.10 12.37
CA MET A 86 -10.43 -32.08 11.46
C MET A 86 -11.31 -32.71 10.39
N VAL A 87 -12.53 -32.21 10.22
CA VAL A 87 -13.54 -32.72 9.29
C VAL A 87 -13.65 -31.79 8.08
N ASP A 88 -13.93 -32.36 6.90
CA ASP A 88 -14.33 -31.59 5.72
C ASP A 88 -15.86 -31.54 5.65
N THR A 89 -16.41 -30.33 5.72
CA THR A 89 -17.85 -30.07 5.73
C THR A 89 -18.35 -29.45 4.42
N GLY A 90 -17.49 -29.32 3.41
CA GLY A 90 -17.84 -28.69 2.14
C GLY A 90 -17.91 -27.16 2.22
N ASP A 91 -18.91 -26.57 1.57
CA ASP A 91 -19.03 -25.12 1.40
C ASP A 91 -19.38 -24.39 2.72
N PRO A 92 -18.49 -23.52 3.23
CA PRO A 92 -18.71 -22.77 4.46
C PRO A 92 -19.83 -21.72 4.37
N GLN A 93 -20.37 -21.41 3.19
CA GLN A 93 -21.49 -20.47 3.01
C GLN A 93 -22.85 -21.09 3.32
N THR A 94 -23.02 -22.41 3.17
CA THR A 94 -24.33 -23.07 3.31
C THR A 94 -24.53 -23.74 4.67
N GLY A 95 -23.46 -23.94 5.43
CA GLY A 95 -23.48 -24.66 6.70
C GLY A 95 -23.59 -26.18 6.51
N TYR A 96 -23.34 -26.94 7.58
CA TYR A 96 -23.29 -28.39 7.53
C TYR A 96 -23.99 -29.03 8.71
N LEU A 97 -24.88 -29.98 8.44
CA LEU A 97 -25.55 -30.78 9.47
C LEU A 97 -24.84 -32.12 9.62
N ALA A 98 -24.51 -32.50 10.85
CA ALA A 98 -23.88 -33.77 11.15
C ALA A 98 -24.72 -34.96 10.61
N PRO A 99 -24.06 -36.06 10.20
CA PRO A 99 -24.77 -37.21 9.63
C PRO A 99 -25.63 -37.94 10.66
N ASP A 100 -25.22 -37.92 11.92
CA ASP A 100 -25.88 -38.61 13.04
C ASP A 100 -25.80 -37.79 14.35
N ALA A 101 -26.52 -38.24 15.38
CA ALA A 101 -26.61 -37.57 16.68
C ALA A 101 -25.35 -37.72 17.56
N GLU A 102 -24.53 -38.74 17.31
CA GLU A 102 -23.30 -39.03 18.08
C GLU A 102 -22.14 -38.12 17.62
N THR A 103 -22.17 -37.70 16.35
CA THR A 103 -21.19 -36.79 15.78
C THR A 103 -21.37 -35.38 16.37
N LYS A 104 -20.41 -34.97 17.22
CA LYS A 104 -20.33 -33.63 17.79
C LYS A 104 -19.25 -32.82 17.08
N LEU A 105 -19.62 -31.69 16.51
CA LEU A 105 -18.73 -30.83 15.74
C LEU A 105 -18.54 -29.48 16.42
N VAL A 106 -17.35 -28.92 16.28
CA VAL A 106 -17.00 -27.55 16.70
C VAL A 106 -16.39 -26.83 15.52
N GLN A 107 -16.95 -25.67 15.18
CA GLN A 107 -16.36 -24.75 14.22
C GLN A 107 -15.37 -23.83 14.92
N VAL A 108 -14.21 -23.60 14.31
CA VAL A 108 -13.16 -22.71 14.79
C VAL A 108 -12.88 -21.65 13.73
N ARG A 109 -13.19 -20.39 14.06
CA ARG A 109 -12.78 -19.20 13.31
C ARG A 109 -11.46 -18.68 13.90
N LYS A 110 -10.44 -18.48 13.06
CA LYS A 110 -9.15 -17.89 13.44
C LYS A 110 -8.84 -16.65 12.61
N ALA A 111 -8.68 -15.51 13.27
CA ALA A 111 -8.23 -14.28 12.62
C ALA A 111 -6.69 -14.28 12.51
N PRO A 112 -6.11 -13.64 11.47
CA PRO A 112 -4.66 -13.50 11.35
C PRO A 112 -4.06 -12.79 12.57
N PRO A 113 -2.81 -13.10 12.94
CA PRO A 113 -2.13 -12.35 14.00
C PRO A 113 -2.01 -10.87 13.62
N PRO A 114 -2.27 -9.93 14.54
CA PRO A 114 -2.07 -8.51 14.29
C PRO A 114 -0.57 -8.22 14.10
N GLU A 115 -0.23 -7.18 13.32
CA GLU A 115 1.16 -6.74 13.17
C GLU A 115 1.75 -6.34 14.54
N ARG A 116 2.96 -6.82 14.84
CA ARG A 116 3.62 -6.63 16.14
C ARG A 116 4.87 -5.78 15.97
N ARG A 117 4.83 -4.51 16.41
CA ARG A 117 6.03 -3.68 16.48
C ARG A 117 6.56 -3.52 17.90
N ARG A 118 5.70 -3.40 18.93
CA ARG A 118 6.13 -3.18 20.34
C ARG A 118 5.22 -3.82 21.40
N PRO A 119 5.75 -4.19 22.57
CA PRO A 119 4.99 -4.85 23.64
C PRO A 119 4.32 -3.82 24.56
N HIS A 120 3.19 -3.23 24.14
CA HIS A 120 2.38 -2.35 24.98
C HIS A 120 0.96 -2.92 25.16
N LEU A 121 0.58 -3.21 26.40
CA LEU A 121 -0.69 -3.85 26.75
C LEU A 121 -1.77 -2.86 27.22
N PHE A 122 -1.35 -1.72 27.77
CA PHE A 122 -2.26 -0.80 28.45
C PHE A 122 -2.14 0.59 27.83
N PRO A 123 -3.17 1.07 27.13
CA PRO A 123 -3.21 2.45 26.65
C PRO A 123 -3.23 3.43 27.83
N HIS A 124 -2.73 4.65 27.62
CA HIS A 124 -2.79 5.70 28.64
C HIS A 124 -4.25 6.12 28.88
N GLY A 125 -4.71 6.04 30.14
CA GLY A 125 -5.88 6.80 30.58
C GLY A 125 -7.25 6.16 30.35
N LEU A 126 -7.41 4.85 30.50
CA LEU A 126 -8.72 4.20 30.63
C LEU A 126 -9.51 4.83 31.80
N ARG A 127 -10.35 5.83 31.52
CA ARG A 127 -11.36 6.37 32.46
C ARG A 127 -12.71 6.27 31.79
N GLY A 128 -13.64 5.61 32.48
CA GLY A 128 -15.00 5.41 32.01
C GLY A 128 -15.79 6.70 32.02
N ASP A 129 -16.13 7.20 30.84
CA ASP A 129 -17.44 7.76 30.63
C ASP A 129 -18.20 6.77 29.75
N ASP A 130 -19.09 6.00 30.36
CA ASP A 130 -19.86 4.92 29.72
C ASP A 130 -21.17 5.45 29.12
N THR A 131 -21.37 6.77 29.01
CA THR A 131 -22.53 7.33 28.31
C THR A 131 -22.56 6.82 26.88
N MET A 132 -23.46 5.88 26.65
CA MET A 132 -23.58 5.13 25.41
C MET A 132 -24.13 6.04 24.32
N ARG A 133 -23.28 6.57 23.44
CA ARG A 133 -23.73 7.39 22.30
C ARG A 133 -24.45 6.58 21.22
N CYS A 134 -24.11 5.30 21.03
CA CYS A 134 -24.77 4.41 20.07
C CYS A 134 -25.36 3.16 20.74
N ASP A 135 -26.60 2.79 20.40
CA ASP A 135 -27.25 1.56 20.88
C ASP A 135 -26.65 0.31 20.18
N PRO A 136 -26.23 -0.75 20.91
CA PRO A 136 -25.83 -2.02 20.30
C PRO A 136 -27.02 -2.91 19.91
N GLN A 137 -28.24 -2.64 20.38
CA GLN A 137 -29.39 -3.52 20.20
C GLN A 137 -29.70 -3.88 18.74
N PRO A 138 -29.64 -2.96 17.76
CA PRO A 138 -29.91 -3.32 16.36
C PRO A 138 -28.98 -4.40 15.81
N VAL A 139 -27.70 -4.40 16.21
CA VAL A 139 -26.73 -5.42 15.75
C VAL A 139 -26.96 -6.76 16.44
N ILE A 140 -27.39 -6.73 17.71
CA ILE A 140 -27.78 -7.93 18.45
C ILE A 140 -29.00 -8.58 17.78
N ASP A 141 -30.02 -7.77 17.45
CA ASP A 141 -31.24 -8.25 16.79
C ASP A 141 -30.95 -8.79 15.39
N ALA A 142 -30.09 -8.10 14.61
CA ALA A 142 -29.64 -8.56 13.30
C ALA A 142 -28.88 -9.90 13.40
N ALA A 143 -28.01 -10.07 14.39
CA ALA A 143 -27.32 -11.33 14.64
C ALA A 143 -28.31 -12.47 14.95
N HIS A 144 -29.30 -12.23 15.80
CA HIS A 144 -30.31 -13.24 16.12
C HIS A 144 -31.17 -13.61 14.89
N ALA A 145 -31.58 -12.61 14.11
CA ALA A 145 -32.34 -12.82 12.87
C ALA A 145 -31.52 -13.63 11.85
N ALA A 146 -30.25 -13.29 11.65
CA ALA A 146 -29.35 -13.99 10.73
C ALA A 146 -29.13 -15.45 11.15
N ILE A 147 -28.90 -15.72 12.44
CA ILE A 147 -28.75 -17.11 12.95
C ILE A 147 -30.02 -17.92 12.71
N THR A 148 -31.18 -17.33 12.98
CA THR A 148 -32.50 -17.98 12.82
C THR A 148 -32.79 -18.27 11.35
N ALA A 149 -32.50 -17.31 10.46
CA ALA A 149 -32.73 -17.43 9.01
C ALA A 149 -31.83 -18.48 8.36
N LEU A 150 -30.60 -18.66 8.86
CA LEU A 150 -29.62 -19.62 8.35
C LEU A 150 -29.78 -21.02 8.96
N ALA A 151 -30.69 -21.21 9.92
CA ALA A 151 -30.92 -22.51 10.54
C ALA A 151 -31.45 -23.55 9.54
N PRO A 152 -31.11 -24.86 9.70
CA PRO A 152 -31.60 -25.91 8.82
C PRO A 152 -33.14 -25.98 8.79
N PRO A 153 -33.78 -26.34 7.67
CA PRO A 153 -35.25 -26.40 7.59
C PRO A 153 -35.86 -27.42 8.58
N ASN A 154 -37.11 -27.19 9.01
CA ASN A 154 -37.89 -28.06 9.91
C ASN A 154 -37.32 -28.26 11.33
N TRP A 155 -36.56 -27.28 11.83
CA TRP A 155 -36.08 -27.26 13.21
C TRP A 155 -37.15 -26.80 14.21
N THR A 156 -36.99 -27.16 15.49
CA THR A 156 -37.90 -26.79 16.60
C THR A 156 -37.19 -26.09 17.75
N ALA A 157 -35.91 -26.38 17.97
CA ALA A 157 -35.05 -25.67 18.90
C ALA A 157 -33.61 -25.66 18.38
N LEU A 158 -32.90 -24.56 18.63
CA LEU A 158 -31.49 -24.43 18.28
C LEU A 158 -30.74 -23.92 19.51
N THR A 159 -29.66 -24.59 19.86
CA THR A 159 -28.76 -24.17 20.93
C THR A 159 -27.41 -23.85 20.32
N LEU A 160 -26.80 -22.74 20.75
CA LEU A 160 -25.48 -22.31 20.30
C LEU A 160 -24.64 -21.94 21.51
N GLU A 161 -23.50 -22.57 21.62
CA GLU A 161 -22.45 -22.21 22.57
C GLU A 161 -21.24 -21.65 21.84
N CYS A 162 -20.75 -20.53 22.32
CA CYS A 162 -19.62 -19.82 21.75
C CYS A 162 -18.58 -19.47 22.83
N VAL A 163 -17.31 -19.77 22.56
CA VAL A 163 -16.15 -19.27 23.31
C VAL A 163 -15.32 -18.42 22.36
N ALA A 164 -15.02 -17.18 22.76
CA ALA A 164 -14.43 -16.23 21.84
C ALA A 164 -13.37 -15.33 22.49
N THR A 165 -12.37 -15.05 21.67
CA THR A 165 -11.37 -13.99 21.77
C THR A 165 -11.34 -13.25 20.42
N MET A 166 -10.57 -12.17 20.32
CA MET A 166 -10.35 -11.42 19.08
C MET A 166 -9.82 -12.30 17.95
N ARG A 167 -8.92 -13.23 18.28
CA ARG A 167 -8.22 -14.06 17.30
C ARG A 167 -8.80 -15.45 17.10
N ARG A 168 -9.64 -15.93 18.01
CA ARG A 168 -10.22 -17.28 17.96
C ARG A 168 -11.65 -17.28 18.47
N ILE A 169 -12.57 -17.76 17.66
CA ILE A 169 -13.97 -18.01 18.03
C ILE A 169 -14.26 -19.49 17.79
N GLU A 170 -14.74 -20.18 18.83
CA GLU A 170 -15.22 -21.55 18.73
C GLU A 170 -16.74 -21.57 18.90
N VAL A 171 -17.42 -22.29 18.01
CA VAL A 171 -18.87 -22.41 17.99
C VAL A 171 -19.25 -23.88 17.98
N ALA A 172 -20.06 -24.29 18.96
CA ALA A 172 -20.74 -25.57 18.97
C ALA A 172 -22.25 -25.29 18.94
N ALA A 173 -22.95 -25.80 17.92
CA ALA A 173 -24.39 -25.66 17.83
C ALA A 173 -25.07 -27.02 17.68
N THR A 174 -26.28 -27.12 18.22
CA THR A 174 -27.16 -28.29 18.01
C THR A 174 -28.54 -27.84 17.61
N VAL A 175 -29.15 -28.62 16.72
CA VAL A 175 -30.49 -28.37 16.18
C VAL A 175 -31.36 -29.57 16.49
N ALA A 176 -32.50 -29.31 17.13
CA ALA A 176 -33.58 -30.27 17.32
C ALA A 176 -34.60 -30.13 16.19
N PHE A 177 -35.09 -31.25 15.67
CA PHE A 177 -36.04 -31.29 14.56
C PHE A 177 -37.43 -31.76 15.01
N VAL A 178 -38.44 -31.55 14.17
CA VAL A 178 -39.83 -31.99 14.42
C VAL A 178 -39.93 -33.52 14.63
N ASN A 179 -39.03 -34.30 14.04
CA ASN A 179 -38.97 -35.76 14.20
C ASN A 179 -38.40 -36.20 15.57
N GLY A 180 -38.00 -35.27 16.44
CA GLY A 180 -37.40 -35.54 17.75
C GLY A 180 -35.89 -35.78 17.73
N GLU A 181 -35.26 -35.73 16.56
CA GLU A 181 -33.82 -35.91 16.41
C GLU A 181 -33.05 -34.63 16.79
N VAL A 182 -31.89 -34.79 17.43
CA VAL A 182 -30.98 -33.68 17.76
C VAL A 182 -29.63 -33.95 17.12
N ARG A 183 -29.17 -33.03 16.27
CA ARG A 183 -27.88 -33.16 15.57
C ARG A 183 -26.98 -31.96 15.81
N SER A 184 -25.67 -32.18 15.72
CA SER A 184 -24.71 -31.09 15.67
C SER A 184 -24.84 -30.35 14.34
N TRP A 185 -24.78 -29.03 14.40
CA TRP A 185 -24.84 -28.15 13.24
C TRP A 185 -23.61 -27.25 13.24
N VAL A 186 -22.90 -27.25 12.11
CA VAL A 186 -21.84 -26.31 11.80
C VAL A 186 -22.50 -25.15 11.05
N PRO A 187 -22.61 -23.97 11.66
CA PRO A 187 -23.31 -22.87 11.02
C PRO A 187 -22.51 -22.29 9.85
N PRO A 188 -23.15 -21.59 8.90
CA PRO A 188 -22.46 -20.81 7.88
C PRO A 188 -21.44 -19.83 8.47
N ALA A 189 -20.39 -19.49 7.70
CA ALA A 189 -19.32 -18.59 8.14
C ALA A 189 -19.85 -17.25 8.69
N MET A 190 -20.92 -16.72 8.10
CA MET A 190 -21.57 -15.49 8.54
C MET A 190 -22.09 -15.52 9.97
N VAL A 191 -22.47 -16.69 10.53
CA VAL A 191 -22.87 -16.78 11.94
C VAL A 191 -21.71 -16.43 12.86
N SER A 192 -20.52 -16.97 12.59
CA SER A 192 -19.32 -16.64 13.38
C SER A 192 -18.90 -15.17 13.24
N GLN A 193 -19.17 -14.55 12.08
CA GLN A 193 -18.97 -13.12 11.85
C GLN A 193 -19.99 -12.27 12.62
N TRP A 194 -21.28 -12.63 12.63
CA TRP A 194 -22.31 -11.94 13.43
C TRP A 194 -22.01 -12.00 14.93
N LEU A 195 -21.53 -13.15 15.43
CA LEU A 195 -21.05 -13.27 16.81
C LEU A 195 -19.88 -12.33 17.09
N HIS A 196 -18.95 -12.18 16.13
CA HIS A 196 -17.85 -11.22 16.23
C HIS A 196 -18.34 -9.76 16.25
N ARG A 197 -19.22 -9.37 15.31
CA ARG A 197 -19.85 -8.03 15.27
C ARG A 197 -20.56 -7.70 16.58
N MET A 198 -21.32 -8.65 17.11
CA MET A 198 -21.99 -8.51 18.40
C MET A 198 -20.98 -8.24 19.53
N ARG A 199 -19.86 -8.97 19.60
CA ARG A 199 -18.78 -8.69 20.58
C ARG A 199 -18.27 -7.26 20.47
N MET A 200 -18.00 -6.79 19.25
CA MET A 200 -17.43 -5.45 19.05
C MET A 200 -18.39 -4.36 19.52
N ARG A 201 -19.69 -4.54 19.28
CA ARG A 201 -20.75 -3.60 19.69
C ARG A 201 -21.04 -3.62 21.18
N GLU A 202 -20.90 -4.78 21.83
CA GLU A 202 -21.13 -4.93 23.27
C GLU A 202 -19.92 -4.57 24.13
N TYR A 203 -18.74 -4.47 23.54
CA TYR A 203 -17.51 -4.12 24.26
C TYR A 203 -17.60 -2.76 24.94
N LYS A 204 -17.19 -2.74 26.21
CA LYS A 204 -17.02 -1.52 27.02
C LYS A 204 -15.60 -1.46 27.56
N THR A 205 -14.95 -0.31 27.45
CA THR A 205 -13.59 -0.11 27.98
C THR A 205 -13.49 -0.33 29.49
N THR A 206 -14.62 -0.19 30.20
CA THR A 206 -14.70 -0.33 31.65
C THR A 206 -14.71 -1.78 32.12
N VAL A 207 -15.55 -2.62 31.52
CA VAL A 207 -15.79 -4.00 31.96
C VAL A 207 -15.33 -5.07 30.96
N GLY A 208 -14.93 -4.67 29.76
CA GLY A 208 -14.57 -5.56 28.67
C GLY A 208 -15.79 -6.06 27.88
N VAL A 209 -15.67 -7.26 27.34
CA VAL A 209 -16.74 -8.00 26.64
C VAL A 209 -16.77 -9.43 27.19
N TRP A 210 -17.90 -10.12 27.04
CA TRP A 210 -18.02 -11.53 27.40
C TRP A 210 -16.94 -12.37 26.70
N THR A 211 -16.55 -13.53 27.22
CA THR A 211 -15.68 -14.51 26.51
C THR A 211 -16.41 -15.82 26.23
N ARG A 212 -17.57 -16.02 26.85
CA ARG A 212 -18.48 -17.14 26.61
C ARG A 212 -19.90 -16.63 26.42
N LEU A 213 -20.61 -17.22 25.47
CA LEU A 213 -21.99 -16.92 25.13
C LEU A 213 -22.75 -18.22 24.93
N ALA A 214 -23.93 -18.33 25.54
CA ALA A 214 -24.86 -19.42 25.28
C ALA A 214 -26.23 -18.84 24.88
N LEU A 215 -26.76 -19.33 23.76
CA LEU A 215 -28.00 -18.89 23.15
C LEU A 215 -28.93 -20.09 22.91
N GLU A 216 -30.22 -19.87 23.14
CA GLU A 216 -31.29 -20.82 22.81
C GLU A 216 -32.35 -20.10 21.97
N PHE A 217 -32.77 -20.73 20.87
CA PHE A 217 -33.70 -20.19 19.88
C PHE A 217 -34.88 -21.14 19.68
N THR A 218 -36.04 -20.59 19.30
CA THR A 218 -37.15 -21.33 18.69
C THR A 218 -37.57 -20.67 17.37
N PRO A 219 -38.27 -21.37 16.46
CA PRO A 219 -38.63 -20.78 15.17
C PRO A 219 -39.42 -19.48 15.27
N ASP A 220 -40.26 -19.35 16.31
CA ASP A 220 -41.11 -18.18 16.52
C ASP A 220 -40.46 -17.12 17.44
N VAL A 221 -39.44 -17.49 18.23
CA VAL A 221 -38.79 -16.60 19.19
C VAL A 221 -37.29 -16.55 18.90
N PRO A 222 -36.81 -15.39 18.41
CA PRO A 222 -35.42 -15.27 17.97
C PRO A 222 -34.41 -15.45 19.11
N VAL A 223 -34.76 -15.30 20.39
CA VAL A 223 -33.96 -15.80 21.53
C VAL A 223 -34.85 -16.09 22.74
N VAL A 224 -34.73 -17.30 23.28
CA VAL A 224 -35.40 -17.75 24.50
C VAL A 224 -34.51 -17.57 25.73
N THR A 225 -33.23 -17.90 25.62
CA THR A 225 -32.25 -17.79 26.71
C THR A 225 -30.95 -17.18 26.18
N LEU A 226 -30.39 -16.23 26.92
CA LEU A 226 -29.15 -15.54 26.60
C LEU A 226 -28.29 -15.43 27.86
N THR A 227 -27.19 -16.18 27.89
CA THR A 227 -26.22 -16.13 28.98
C THR A 227 -24.89 -15.61 28.48
N ARG A 228 -24.41 -14.52 29.09
CA ARG A 228 -23.07 -13.97 28.86
C ARG A 228 -22.19 -14.29 30.07
N GLY A 229 -20.98 -14.77 29.82
CA GLY A 229 -20.00 -15.04 30.85
C GLY A 229 -18.64 -14.44 30.50
N SER A 230 -17.96 -13.90 31.51
CA SER A 230 -16.50 -13.78 31.49
C SER A 230 -15.94 -15.05 32.11
N ALA A 231 -15.06 -15.75 31.42
CA ALA A 231 -14.52 -17.00 31.93
C ALA A 231 -13.50 -16.73 33.05
N GLU A 232 -13.61 -17.44 34.18
CA GLU A 232 -12.56 -17.49 35.21
C GLU A 232 -11.25 -18.08 34.65
N LYS A 233 -11.37 -18.90 33.61
CA LYS A 233 -10.28 -19.46 32.85
C LYS A 233 -10.75 -19.57 31.41
N LEU A 234 -10.00 -19.03 30.45
CA LEU A 234 -10.31 -19.16 29.03
C LEU A 234 -10.15 -20.64 28.63
N GLU A 235 -11.26 -21.38 28.68
CA GLU A 235 -11.36 -22.78 28.33
C GLU A 235 -12.11 -22.91 27.01
N PHE A 236 -11.38 -23.26 25.96
CA PHE A 236 -11.91 -23.54 24.64
C PHE A 236 -12.70 -24.87 24.62
N LEU A 237 -13.69 -24.96 23.74
CA LEU A 237 -14.57 -26.12 23.57
C LEU A 237 -13.76 -27.35 23.12
N LEU A 238 -12.72 -27.14 22.31
CA LEU A 238 -11.83 -28.20 21.81
C LEU A 238 -10.71 -28.63 22.78
N SER A 239 -10.82 -28.36 24.08
CA SER A 239 -9.73 -28.60 25.03
C SER A 239 -9.48 -30.08 25.40
N SER A 240 -9.24 -30.97 24.42
CA SER A 240 -8.58 -32.26 24.63
C SER A 240 -7.04 -32.08 24.58
N THR A 241 -6.48 -31.55 25.67
CA THR A 241 -5.06 -31.63 26.11
C THR A 241 -3.92 -31.38 25.09
N VAL A 242 -3.25 -30.22 25.26
CA VAL A 242 -1.87 -29.81 24.88
C VAL A 242 -1.38 -30.31 23.51
N PRO A 243 -1.31 -29.40 22.52
CA PRO A 243 -0.32 -28.31 22.54
C PRO A 243 -0.96 -26.93 22.33
N ASP A 244 -1.09 -26.10 23.39
CA ASP A 244 -1.81 -24.80 23.30
C ASP A 244 -1.42 -23.79 24.42
N TYR A 245 -0.33 -23.99 25.17
CA TYR A 245 -0.02 -23.06 26.29
C TYR A 245 0.44 -21.69 25.78
N HIS A 246 1.44 -21.66 24.89
CA HIS A 246 1.95 -20.41 24.32
C HIS A 246 0.88 -19.71 23.47
N ASP A 247 0.17 -20.46 22.64
CA ASP A 247 -0.93 -19.95 21.82
C ASP A 247 -2.05 -19.36 22.67
N ARG A 248 -2.45 -20.01 23.77
CA ARG A 248 -3.37 -19.41 24.75
C ARG A 248 -2.84 -18.11 25.33
N LEU A 249 -1.57 -18.04 25.72
CA LEU A 249 -0.98 -16.79 26.23
C LEU A 249 -1.06 -15.68 25.18
N GLU A 250 -0.80 -16.02 23.92
CA GLU A 250 -0.88 -15.11 22.78
C GLU A 250 -2.31 -14.62 22.51
N LEU A 251 -3.32 -15.51 22.61
CA LEU A 251 -4.73 -15.16 22.46
C LEU A 251 -5.20 -14.21 23.57
N VAL A 252 -4.82 -14.47 24.82
CA VAL A 252 -5.15 -13.60 25.96
C VAL A 252 -4.44 -12.24 25.84
N TRP A 253 -3.18 -12.24 25.41
CA TRP A 253 -2.43 -11.02 25.14
C TRP A 253 -3.10 -10.17 24.07
N ASP A 254 -3.42 -10.77 22.93
CA ASP A 254 -4.03 -10.06 21.80
C ASP A 254 -5.46 -9.59 22.16
N GLU A 255 -6.24 -10.36 22.94
CA GLU A 255 -7.54 -9.92 23.49
C GLU A 255 -7.40 -8.62 24.30
N LEU A 256 -6.51 -8.61 25.30
CA LEU A 256 -6.36 -7.48 26.20
C LEU A 256 -5.65 -6.28 25.57
N ARG A 257 -4.86 -6.50 24.51
CA ARG A 257 -4.25 -5.43 23.71
C ARG A 257 -5.28 -4.75 22.80
N LEU A 258 -6.07 -5.54 22.08
CA LEU A 258 -7.02 -5.04 21.09
C LEU A 258 -8.32 -4.52 21.74
N LEU A 259 -8.75 -5.16 22.84
CA LEU A 259 -9.88 -4.77 23.68
C LEU A 259 -9.43 -4.44 25.13
N PRO A 260 -8.70 -3.33 25.33
CA PRO A 260 -8.20 -2.94 26.65
C PRO A 260 -9.31 -2.86 27.69
N THR A 261 -9.14 -3.59 28.78
CA THR A 261 -10.12 -3.62 29.87
C THR A 261 -9.49 -3.06 31.13
N MET A 262 -10.27 -2.39 31.98
CA MET A 262 -9.73 -1.90 33.25
C MET A 262 -9.16 -3.08 34.08
N PRO A 263 -7.94 -2.97 34.66
CA PRO A 263 -7.28 -4.09 35.32
C PRO A 263 -8.11 -4.79 36.40
N GLN A 264 -8.95 -4.06 37.14
CA GLN A 264 -9.83 -4.63 38.17
C GLN A 264 -10.99 -5.48 37.62
N CYS A 265 -11.29 -5.34 36.33
CA CYS A 265 -12.30 -6.13 35.62
C CYS A 265 -11.68 -7.30 34.86
N ILE A 266 -10.35 -7.35 34.74
CA ILE A 266 -9.63 -8.47 34.16
C ILE A 266 -9.57 -9.60 35.19
N HIS A 267 -9.94 -10.81 34.77
CA HIS A 267 -9.83 -11.97 35.65
C HIS A 267 -8.35 -12.23 36.04
N PRO A 268 -8.02 -12.49 37.33
CA PRO A 268 -6.63 -12.66 37.79
C PRO A 268 -5.80 -13.66 36.98
N ARG A 269 -6.40 -14.76 36.52
CA ARG A 269 -5.71 -15.76 35.66
C ARG A 269 -5.30 -15.20 34.30
N MET A 270 -6.12 -14.37 33.67
CA MET A 270 -5.74 -13.74 32.39
C MET A 270 -4.60 -12.73 32.61
N LEU A 271 -4.59 -12.03 33.74
CA LEU A 271 -3.49 -11.14 34.10
C LEU A 271 -2.18 -11.92 34.33
N GLU A 272 -2.24 -13.08 35.01
CA GLU A 272 -1.10 -13.99 35.17
C GLU A 272 -0.54 -14.43 33.80
N ASP A 273 -1.41 -14.81 32.85
CA ASP A 273 -1.02 -15.24 31.51
C ASP A 273 -0.28 -14.13 30.74
N VAL A 274 -0.80 -12.90 30.80
CA VAL A 274 -0.18 -11.72 30.19
C VAL A 274 1.19 -11.44 30.79
N MET A 275 1.30 -11.47 32.12
CA MET A 275 2.57 -11.26 32.83
C MET A 275 3.60 -12.33 32.46
N GLN A 276 3.16 -13.58 32.33
CA GLN A 276 4.03 -14.68 31.91
C GLN A 276 4.57 -14.47 30.50
N LEU A 277 3.73 -14.09 29.54
CA LEU A 277 4.17 -13.83 28.16
C LEU A 277 5.10 -12.61 28.07
N ALA A 278 4.80 -11.54 28.82
CA ALA A 278 5.68 -10.38 28.93
C ALA A 278 7.08 -10.77 29.41
N SER A 279 7.15 -11.62 30.44
CA SER A 279 8.42 -12.13 30.97
C SER A 279 9.21 -12.93 29.93
N MET A 280 8.53 -13.81 29.19
CA MET A 280 9.16 -14.61 28.12
C MET A 280 9.75 -13.72 27.02
N ARG A 281 9.00 -12.70 26.59
CA ARG A 281 9.43 -11.76 25.54
C ARG A 281 10.59 -10.86 25.98
N ASN A 282 10.54 -10.34 27.21
CA ASN A 282 11.64 -9.53 27.74
C ASN A 282 12.96 -10.31 27.80
N ALA A 283 12.91 -11.60 28.15
CA ALA A 283 14.08 -12.47 28.13
C ALA A 283 14.64 -12.66 26.70
N GLY A 284 13.76 -12.84 25.70
CA GLY A 284 14.16 -12.93 24.29
C GLY A 284 14.75 -11.62 23.74
N GLN A 285 14.18 -10.47 24.10
CA GLN A 285 14.71 -9.16 23.70
C GLN A 285 16.08 -8.85 24.32
N MET A 286 16.27 -9.19 25.60
CA MET A 286 17.60 -9.08 26.24
C MET A 286 18.64 -9.96 25.54
N TYR A 287 18.24 -11.14 25.07
CA TYR A 287 19.12 -12.02 24.30
C TYR A 287 19.50 -11.40 22.95
N ALA A 288 18.53 -10.87 22.18
CA ALA A 288 18.79 -10.21 20.90
C ALA A 288 19.63 -8.94 21.03
N ALA A 289 19.33 -8.08 22.01
CA ALA A 289 20.08 -6.85 22.28
C ALA A 289 21.53 -7.12 22.72
N ALA A 290 21.80 -8.27 23.34
CA ALA A 290 23.15 -8.67 23.73
C ALA A 290 24.01 -9.17 22.55
N HIS A 291 23.39 -9.45 21.39
CA HIS A 291 24.07 -10.01 20.22
C HIS A 291 24.18 -9.02 19.04
N ASP A 292 23.92 -7.72 19.26
CA ASP A 292 23.99 -6.65 18.25
C ASP A 292 23.38 -7.07 16.90
N GLU A 293 22.29 -7.86 16.94
CA GLU A 293 21.57 -8.25 15.74
C GLU A 293 21.04 -6.98 15.07
N VAL A 294 21.51 -6.74 13.84
CA VAL A 294 21.02 -5.66 12.98
C VAL A 294 19.49 -5.78 12.96
N PRO A 295 18.75 -4.73 13.36
CA PRO A 295 17.30 -4.74 13.25
C PRO A 295 16.93 -5.14 11.82
N PRO A 296 15.98 -6.07 11.62
CA PRO A 296 15.57 -6.44 10.27
C PRO A 296 15.23 -5.16 9.49
N PRO A 297 15.60 -5.11 8.19
CA PRO A 297 15.27 -3.96 7.35
C PRO A 297 13.77 -3.68 7.44
N ASP A 298 13.41 -2.39 7.37
CA ASP A 298 12.00 -2.00 7.31
C ASP A 298 11.40 -2.75 6.11
N PRO A 299 10.36 -3.60 6.30
CA PRO A 299 9.84 -4.42 5.22
C PRO A 299 9.39 -3.61 3.99
N GLY A 300 9.26 -2.28 4.12
CA GLY A 300 8.93 -1.36 3.03
C GLY A 300 7.57 -1.68 2.40
N GLY A 301 7.10 -0.87 1.46
CA GLY A 301 6.04 -1.32 0.55
C GLY A 301 4.63 -1.47 1.12
N ARG A 302 4.37 -1.06 2.38
CA ARG A 302 3.08 -1.33 3.04
C ARG A 302 2.36 -0.03 3.39
N THR A 303 1.56 0.47 2.47
CA THR A 303 0.66 1.59 2.74
C THR A 303 -0.78 1.12 2.56
N GLU A 304 -1.58 1.22 3.61
CA GLU A 304 -2.94 0.66 3.65
C GLU A 304 -4.01 1.74 3.79
N ALA A 305 -5.04 1.67 2.95
CA ALA A 305 -6.21 2.55 3.06
C ALA A 305 -7.08 2.17 4.26
N VAL A 306 -7.66 3.17 4.91
CA VAL A 306 -8.63 3.01 6.00
C VAL A 306 -10.03 3.26 5.45
N ARG A 307 -10.88 2.23 5.52
CA ARG A 307 -12.30 2.37 5.23
C ARG A 307 -13.01 3.19 6.29
N LEU A 308 -13.89 4.10 5.86
CA LEU A 308 -14.62 4.97 6.78
C LEU A 308 -15.67 4.18 7.58
N PHE A 309 -16.47 3.38 6.89
CA PHE A 309 -17.50 2.49 7.43
C PHE A 309 -17.19 1.02 7.10
N ASP A 310 -17.91 0.07 7.74
CA ASP A 310 -17.73 -1.36 7.48
C ASP A 310 -18.72 -1.91 6.45
N GLY A 311 -19.69 -1.09 6.04
CA GLY A 311 -20.65 -1.40 4.99
C GLY A 311 -21.81 -0.41 5.01
N VAL A 312 -22.89 -0.78 4.34
CA VAL A 312 -24.20 -0.14 4.42
C VAL A 312 -25.21 -1.19 4.86
N ASP A 313 -26.21 -0.78 5.64
CA ASP A 313 -27.36 -1.64 5.93
C ASP A 313 -28.33 -1.67 4.74
N SER A 314 -29.43 -2.41 4.92
CA SER A 314 -30.50 -2.52 3.94
C SER A 314 -31.26 -1.21 3.69
N ALA A 315 -31.03 -0.16 4.46
CA ALA A 315 -31.61 1.17 4.21
C ALA A 315 -30.57 2.14 3.64
N GLY A 316 -29.40 1.63 3.20
CA GLY A 316 -28.30 2.43 2.69
C GLY A 316 -27.53 3.20 3.73
N LYS A 317 -27.87 3.04 5.00
CA LYS A 317 -27.22 3.78 6.05
C LYS A 317 -25.87 3.14 6.34
N PRO A 318 -24.80 3.92 6.47
CA PRO A 318 -23.50 3.36 6.78
C PRO A 318 -23.50 2.65 8.14
N VAL A 319 -22.94 1.44 8.17
CA VAL A 319 -22.82 0.61 9.37
C VAL A 319 -21.37 0.41 9.78
N TRP A 320 -21.17 0.13 11.07
CA TRP A 320 -19.86 -0.16 11.62
C TRP A 320 -19.93 -1.12 12.81
N TYR A 321 -18.96 -2.03 12.85
CA TYR A 321 -18.88 -3.17 13.79
C TYR A 321 -17.53 -3.19 14.50
N ARG A 322 -17.09 -2.03 14.98
CA ARG A 322 -15.77 -1.80 15.59
C ARG A 322 -15.89 -1.62 17.10
N PRO A 323 -14.86 -1.99 17.89
CA PRO A 323 -14.88 -1.75 19.33
C PRO A 323 -14.71 -0.26 19.62
N ARG A 324 -15.40 0.22 20.66
CA ARG A 324 -15.32 1.62 21.07
C ARG A 324 -13.94 2.00 21.57
N VAL A 325 -13.58 3.26 21.35
CA VAL A 325 -12.41 3.90 21.96
C VAL A 325 -12.89 4.64 23.22
N GLY A 326 -12.13 4.56 24.31
CA GLY A 326 -12.50 5.25 25.56
C GLY A 326 -12.38 6.78 25.40
N TYR A 327 -13.21 7.56 26.10
CA TYR A 327 -13.29 9.03 25.91
C TYR A 327 -11.93 9.75 25.91
N LYS A 328 -11.05 9.46 26.88
CA LYS A 328 -9.71 10.09 26.92
C LYS A 328 -8.78 9.63 25.80
N GLU A 329 -8.93 8.38 25.40
CA GLU A 329 -8.17 7.81 24.30
C GLU A 329 -8.66 8.40 22.97
N GLN A 330 -9.96 8.65 22.84
CA GLN A 330 -10.58 9.27 21.68
C GLN A 330 -9.94 10.62 21.36
N ASP A 331 -9.74 11.49 22.36
CA ASP A 331 -9.06 12.78 22.15
C ASP A 331 -7.63 12.59 21.58
N ALA A 332 -6.88 11.62 22.08
CA ALA A 332 -5.52 11.33 21.61
C ALA A 332 -5.52 10.73 20.19
N VAL A 333 -6.49 9.87 19.87
CA VAL A 333 -6.67 9.30 18.54
C VAL A 333 -7.10 10.38 17.55
N VAL A 334 -8.08 11.22 17.89
CA VAL A 334 -8.49 12.36 17.05
C VAL A 334 -7.30 13.28 16.78
N HIS A 335 -6.53 13.63 17.83
CA HIS A 335 -5.34 14.45 17.67
C HIS A 335 -4.32 13.81 16.71
N TYR A 336 -4.03 12.52 16.86
CA TYR A 336 -3.15 11.79 15.92
C TYR A 336 -3.66 11.88 14.48
N LEU A 337 -4.95 11.58 14.27
CA LEU A 337 -5.57 11.54 12.94
C LEU A 337 -5.59 12.90 12.24
N GLU A 338 -5.77 14.00 13.00
CA GLU A 338 -5.84 15.36 12.47
C GLU A 338 -4.47 16.02 12.26
N GLN A 339 -3.48 15.68 13.09
CA GLN A 339 -2.13 16.25 12.98
C GLN A 339 -1.26 15.54 11.96
N ALA A 340 -1.66 14.35 11.50
CA ALA A 340 -0.92 13.61 10.49
C ALA A 340 -0.78 14.41 9.18
N PRO A 341 0.34 14.29 8.46
CA PRO A 341 0.48 14.89 7.14
C PRO A 341 -0.63 14.48 6.18
N LEU A 342 -1.03 15.44 5.34
CA LEU A 342 -2.16 15.32 4.43
C LEU A 342 -1.62 15.03 3.03
N VAL A 343 -1.89 13.86 2.45
CA VAL A 343 -1.28 13.43 1.16
C VAL A 343 -2.13 13.78 -0.05
N LEU A 344 -3.45 13.72 0.11
CA LEU A 344 -4.39 14.17 -0.89
C LEU A 344 -5.38 15.07 -0.19
N TRP A 345 -5.53 16.29 -0.67
CA TRP A 345 -6.55 17.17 -0.14
C TRP A 345 -7.42 17.67 -1.26
N SER A 346 -8.73 17.57 -1.06
CA SER A 346 -9.71 18.09 -1.99
C SER A 346 -10.36 19.32 -1.40
N ARG A 347 -10.49 20.36 -2.22
CA ARG A 347 -11.28 21.55 -1.86
C ARG A 347 -12.76 21.16 -1.74
N GLY A 348 -13.31 21.15 -0.52
CA GLY A 348 -14.75 20.99 -0.30
C GLY A 348 -15.10 20.32 1.03
N MET A 349 -16.38 20.38 1.39
CA MET A 349 -17.00 19.57 2.44
C MET A 349 -18.07 18.70 1.77
N THR A 350 -18.35 17.55 2.35
CA THR A 350 -19.47 16.68 1.98
C THR A 350 -20.45 16.57 3.15
N ASN A 351 -21.63 16.01 2.91
CA ASN A 351 -22.68 15.91 3.93
C ASN A 351 -22.32 14.88 5.00
N ASP A 352 -22.80 15.14 6.22
CA ASP A 352 -22.73 14.19 7.31
C ASP A 352 -23.80 13.12 7.14
N VAL A 353 -23.37 11.90 6.81
CA VAL A 353 -24.24 10.77 6.47
C VAL A 353 -24.94 10.16 7.69
N ILE A 354 -24.56 10.57 8.90
CA ILE A 354 -25.13 10.09 10.15
C ILE A 354 -26.09 11.14 10.75
N ALA A 355 -25.82 12.43 10.53
CA ALA A 355 -26.70 13.52 10.95
C ALA A 355 -27.97 13.59 10.08
N GLU A 356 -29.06 14.09 10.66
CA GLU A 356 -30.31 14.36 9.93
C GLU A 356 -30.27 15.68 9.14
N GLN A 357 -29.16 16.43 9.21
CA GLN A 357 -29.00 17.74 8.58
C GLN A 357 -28.26 17.62 7.25
N ASP A 358 -28.76 18.37 6.26
CA ASP A 358 -28.29 18.33 4.87
C ASP A 358 -27.27 19.46 4.57
N GLU A 359 -26.41 19.78 5.53
CA GLU A 359 -25.36 20.80 5.37
C GLU A 359 -23.98 20.13 5.20
N PRO A 360 -23.17 20.52 4.19
CA PRO A 360 -21.84 19.97 4.00
C PRO A 360 -20.87 20.37 5.13
N THR A 361 -20.57 19.43 6.03
CA THR A 361 -19.72 19.65 7.22
C THR A 361 -18.49 18.73 7.29
N VAL A 362 -18.44 17.66 6.50
CA VAL A 362 -17.40 16.63 6.56
C VAL A 362 -16.24 16.98 5.63
N PRO A 363 -14.99 17.07 6.12
CA PRO A 363 -13.85 17.45 5.30
C PRO A 363 -13.45 16.38 4.28
N LEU A 364 -13.19 16.82 3.05
CA LEU A 364 -12.61 15.99 1.99
C LEU A 364 -11.08 16.08 2.02
N GLY A 365 -10.42 14.94 2.19
CA GLY A 365 -8.96 14.85 2.25
C GLY A 365 -8.50 13.52 2.83
N PHE A 366 -7.20 13.24 2.72
CA PHE A 366 -6.55 12.01 3.15
C PHE A 366 -5.27 12.34 3.89
N HIS A 367 -5.15 11.78 5.09
CA HIS A 367 -3.96 11.88 5.91
C HIS A 367 -3.17 10.58 5.88
N THR A 368 -1.88 10.64 6.22
CA THR A 368 -1.03 9.47 6.36
C THR A 368 0.00 9.62 7.48
N ASP A 369 0.41 8.49 8.05
CA ASP A 369 1.63 8.34 8.85
C ASP A 369 2.72 7.54 8.11
N GLY A 370 2.54 7.32 6.79
CA GLY A 370 3.39 6.50 5.93
C GLY A 370 2.99 5.02 5.88
N ARG A 371 2.34 4.49 6.92
CA ARG A 371 1.85 3.10 6.97
C ARG A 371 0.37 3.01 6.61
N TRP A 372 -0.43 3.96 7.09
CA TRP A 372 -1.87 4.03 6.88
C TRP A 372 -2.25 5.31 6.14
N VAL A 373 -3.32 5.24 5.36
CA VAL A 373 -3.93 6.37 4.67
C VAL A 373 -5.40 6.42 5.06
N TRP A 374 -5.87 7.52 5.64
CA TRP A 374 -7.25 7.64 6.08
C TRP A 374 -7.90 8.92 5.60
N PRO A 375 -9.21 8.88 5.26
CA PRO A 375 -9.97 10.09 5.02
C PRO A 375 -9.96 11.03 6.24
N SER A 376 -9.90 12.34 6.02
CA SER A 376 -10.10 13.35 7.08
C SER A 376 -11.44 13.17 7.81
N ALA A 377 -12.44 12.62 7.11
CA ALA A 377 -13.72 12.22 7.67
C ALA A 377 -13.59 11.26 8.87
N VAL A 378 -12.58 10.39 8.93
CA VAL A 378 -12.39 9.44 10.04
C VAL A 378 -12.26 10.18 11.39
N ALA A 379 -11.49 11.27 11.42
CA ALA A 379 -11.36 12.09 12.63
C ALA A 379 -12.66 12.82 12.98
N TYR A 380 -13.39 13.29 11.96
CA TYR A 380 -14.71 13.94 12.14
C TYR A 380 -15.72 12.98 12.76
N TYR A 381 -15.93 11.78 12.18
CA TYR A 381 -16.92 10.82 12.68
C TYR A 381 -16.56 10.24 14.04
N LEU A 382 -15.26 10.09 14.34
CA LEU A 382 -14.83 9.75 15.69
C LEU A 382 -15.21 10.84 16.69
N ARG A 383 -14.95 12.12 16.38
CA ARG A 383 -15.21 13.25 17.29
C ARG A 383 -16.70 13.48 17.50
N GLU A 384 -17.47 13.56 16.41
CA GLU A 384 -18.88 13.95 16.43
C GLU A 384 -19.77 12.77 16.86
N HIS A 385 -19.62 11.62 16.18
CA HIS A 385 -20.51 10.48 16.33
C HIS A 385 -19.96 9.36 17.22
N GLY A 386 -18.69 9.46 17.65
CA GLY A 386 -18.05 8.40 18.44
C GLY A 386 -17.78 7.13 17.63
N ILE A 387 -17.73 7.22 16.30
CA ILE A 387 -17.49 6.09 15.39
C ILE A 387 -15.98 5.85 15.31
N PRO A 388 -15.46 4.73 15.83
CA PRO A 388 -14.03 4.47 15.85
C PRO A 388 -13.48 4.15 14.44
N PRO A 389 -12.20 4.49 14.17
CA PRO A 389 -11.48 3.96 13.02
C PRO A 389 -11.38 2.44 13.06
N VAL A 390 -10.95 1.82 11.96
CA VAL A 390 -10.64 0.38 11.93
C VAL A 390 -9.68 0.00 13.05
N LEU A 391 -9.90 -1.17 13.65
CA LEU A 391 -9.22 -1.59 14.87
C LEU A 391 -7.69 -1.66 14.69
N GLU A 392 -7.26 -2.08 13.51
CA GLU A 392 -5.86 -2.19 13.11
C GLU A 392 -5.16 -0.82 13.16
N LEU A 393 -5.84 0.26 12.74
CA LEU A 393 -5.32 1.62 12.85
C LEU A 393 -5.27 2.07 14.31
N VAL A 394 -6.30 1.80 15.11
CA VAL A 394 -6.30 2.16 16.54
C VAL A 394 -5.17 1.43 17.27
N ASP A 395 -4.96 0.14 17.00
CA ASP A 395 -3.84 -0.63 17.54
C ASP A 395 -2.48 -0.11 17.05
N HIS A 396 -2.38 0.35 15.79
CA HIS A 396 -1.19 1.01 15.26
C HIS A 396 -0.87 2.30 16.05
N ILE A 397 -1.85 3.17 16.24
CA ILE A 397 -1.73 4.43 16.99
C ILE A 397 -1.29 4.13 18.44
N ARG A 398 -1.88 3.11 19.08
CA ARG A 398 -1.50 2.66 20.43
C ARG A 398 -0.04 2.21 20.48
N GLN A 399 0.41 1.42 19.51
CA GLN A 399 1.81 0.95 19.43
C GLN A 399 2.81 2.10 19.27
N ASN A 400 2.41 3.17 18.57
CA ASN A 400 3.18 4.41 18.43
C ASN A 400 2.95 5.40 19.58
N ARG A 401 2.24 5.00 20.64
CA ARG A 401 1.94 5.84 21.82
C ARG A 401 1.26 7.16 21.47
N TYR A 402 0.38 7.14 20.47
CA TYR A 402 -0.34 8.32 19.98
C TYR A 402 0.58 9.44 19.46
N GLN A 403 1.81 9.10 19.05
CA GLN A 403 2.77 10.03 18.47
C GLN A 403 2.97 9.71 17.00
N LEU A 404 2.89 10.73 16.16
CA LEU A 404 3.22 10.62 14.75
C LEU A 404 4.72 10.34 14.58
N PRO A 405 5.12 9.67 13.49
CA PRO A 405 6.53 9.57 13.12
C PRO A 405 7.15 10.96 13.00
N ASP A 406 8.39 11.10 13.48
CA ASP A 406 9.14 12.37 13.37
C ASP A 406 9.42 12.75 11.90
N GLU A 407 9.56 11.74 11.04
CA GLU A 407 9.74 11.88 9.59
C GLU A 407 9.00 10.74 8.88
N ILE A 408 8.38 11.08 7.74
CA ILE A 408 7.74 10.13 6.83
C ILE A 408 8.55 10.11 5.54
N PRO A 409 9.02 8.94 5.07
CA PRO A 409 9.78 8.88 3.83
C PRO A 409 8.99 9.34 2.61
N ARG A 410 9.69 9.96 1.66
CA ARG A 410 9.07 10.48 0.43
C ARG A 410 8.42 9.37 -0.39
N ILE A 411 9.04 8.18 -0.43
CA ILE A 411 8.46 6.98 -1.08
C ILE A 411 7.11 6.63 -0.45
N ALA A 412 7.01 6.67 0.88
CA ALA A 412 5.77 6.36 1.60
C ALA A 412 4.69 7.42 1.35
N LEU A 413 5.05 8.71 1.27
CA LEU A 413 4.13 9.79 0.90
C LEU A 413 3.59 9.63 -0.52
N SER A 414 4.45 9.34 -1.49
CA SER A 414 4.04 9.13 -2.88
C SER A 414 3.16 7.89 -3.03
N ARG A 415 3.47 6.79 -2.31
CA ARG A 415 2.61 5.61 -2.25
C ARG A 415 1.25 5.92 -1.61
N ALA A 416 1.24 6.71 -0.54
CA ALA A 416 0.02 7.14 0.13
C ALA A 416 -0.89 8.00 -0.76
N ASP A 417 -0.31 8.87 -1.59
CA ASP A 417 -1.06 9.63 -2.61
C ASP A 417 -1.71 8.70 -3.65
N ALA A 418 -0.98 7.72 -4.18
CA ALA A 418 -1.55 6.73 -5.11
C ALA A 418 -2.70 5.93 -4.48
N VAL A 419 -2.53 5.49 -3.22
CA VAL A 419 -3.57 4.80 -2.46
C VAL A 419 -4.81 5.67 -2.25
N ALA A 420 -4.63 6.97 -1.94
CA ALA A 420 -5.75 7.91 -1.75
C ALA A 420 -6.56 8.13 -3.04
N LYS A 421 -5.89 8.12 -4.20
CA LYS A 421 -6.49 8.23 -5.54
C LYS A 421 -7.08 6.93 -6.07
N GLY A 422 -6.85 5.81 -5.38
CA GLY A 422 -7.25 4.49 -5.82
C GLY A 422 -6.53 4.01 -7.09
N ILE A 423 -5.32 4.49 -7.34
CA ILE A 423 -4.49 4.10 -8.50
C ILE A 423 -3.35 3.17 -8.05
N PRO A 424 -2.87 2.26 -8.91
CA PRO A 424 -1.71 1.44 -8.61
C PRO A 424 -0.45 2.30 -8.36
N TRP A 425 0.34 1.92 -7.36
CA TRP A 425 1.63 2.55 -7.09
C TRP A 425 2.69 2.09 -8.10
N ASP A 426 3.46 3.04 -8.64
CA ASP A 426 4.52 2.77 -9.60
C ASP A 426 5.91 2.90 -8.96
N GLU A 427 6.57 1.76 -8.80
CA GLU A 427 7.89 1.63 -8.22
C GLU A 427 9.00 2.26 -9.10
N SER A 428 8.80 2.33 -10.42
CA SER A 428 9.83 2.81 -11.36
C SER A 428 10.17 4.30 -11.15
N SER A 429 9.23 5.08 -10.62
CA SER A 429 9.44 6.47 -10.22
C SER A 429 10.54 6.61 -9.15
N VAL A 430 10.63 5.65 -8.23
CA VAL A 430 11.65 5.63 -7.16
C VAL A 430 13.04 5.37 -7.73
N ASP A 431 13.14 4.44 -8.68
CA ASP A 431 14.40 4.11 -9.34
C ASP A 431 14.93 5.30 -10.15
N GLN A 432 14.04 6.04 -10.82
CA GLN A 432 14.39 7.26 -11.53
C GLN A 432 14.85 8.37 -10.57
N GLU A 433 14.10 8.62 -9.49
CA GLU A 433 14.51 9.61 -8.47
C GLU A 433 15.88 9.26 -7.85
N PHE A 434 16.15 7.97 -7.64
CA PHE A 434 17.44 7.51 -7.17
C PHE A 434 18.55 7.80 -8.18
N ALA A 435 18.34 7.44 -9.45
CA ALA A 435 19.31 7.69 -10.52
C ALA A 435 19.63 9.19 -10.65
N ASP A 436 18.61 10.04 -10.63
CA ASP A 436 18.76 11.50 -10.72
C ASP A 436 19.56 12.07 -9.55
N ALA A 437 19.31 11.57 -8.33
CA ALA A 437 20.02 11.99 -7.13
C ALA A 437 21.49 11.53 -7.10
N MET A 438 21.87 10.50 -7.86
CA MET A 438 23.25 10.04 -7.95
C MET A 438 24.11 10.91 -8.87
N ASN A 439 23.54 11.66 -9.81
CA ASN A 439 24.28 12.56 -10.70
C ASN A 439 25.28 13.49 -9.94
N PRO A 440 24.88 14.27 -8.92
CA PRO A 440 25.81 15.10 -8.16
C PRO A 440 26.81 14.29 -7.30
N VAL A 441 26.47 13.03 -6.95
CA VAL A 441 27.38 12.13 -6.23
C VAL A 441 28.50 11.68 -7.17
N TYR A 442 28.16 11.29 -8.40
CA TYR A 442 29.14 10.91 -9.42
C TYR A 442 30.09 12.06 -9.75
N ASP A 443 29.57 13.29 -9.91
CA ASP A 443 30.38 14.49 -10.10
C ASP A 443 31.36 14.71 -8.94
N THR A 444 30.92 14.43 -7.72
CA THR A 444 31.75 14.55 -6.51
C THR A 444 32.81 13.45 -6.44
N ILE A 445 32.45 12.20 -6.74
CA ILE A 445 33.40 11.07 -6.81
C ILE A 445 34.52 11.38 -7.81
N ALA A 446 34.17 11.88 -9.00
CA ALA A 446 35.15 12.27 -10.01
C ALA A 446 36.04 13.42 -9.54
N ARG A 447 35.46 14.48 -8.96
CA ARG A 447 36.20 15.64 -8.42
C ARG A 447 37.10 15.28 -7.24
N CYS A 448 36.68 14.33 -6.40
CA CYS A 448 37.44 13.84 -5.26
C CYS A 448 38.46 12.78 -5.63
N GLN A 449 38.37 12.19 -6.84
CA GLN A 449 39.14 11.02 -7.24
C GLN A 449 38.96 9.86 -6.27
N THR A 450 37.73 9.67 -5.78
CA THR A 450 37.41 8.61 -4.82
C THR A 450 37.52 7.26 -5.52
N SER A 451 38.28 6.34 -4.93
CA SER A 451 38.45 4.98 -5.42
C SER A 451 37.13 4.20 -5.42
N PRO A 452 36.82 3.43 -6.50
CA PRO A 452 35.69 2.51 -6.55
C PRO A 452 35.65 1.51 -5.41
N ARG A 453 36.78 1.22 -4.75
CA ARG A 453 36.82 0.33 -3.59
C ARG A 453 36.02 0.90 -2.42
N PHE A 454 36.03 2.22 -2.25
CA PHE A 454 35.56 2.88 -1.03
C PHE A 454 34.18 3.53 -1.12
N TYR A 455 33.45 3.31 -2.22
CA TYR A 455 32.06 3.70 -2.30
C TYR A 455 31.20 2.59 -2.91
N SER A 456 29.91 2.61 -2.59
CA SER A 456 28.88 1.78 -3.21
C SER A 456 27.53 2.50 -3.20
N LEU A 457 26.84 2.48 -4.34
CA LEU A 457 25.57 3.16 -4.56
C LEU A 457 24.54 2.10 -4.95
N GLY A 458 23.60 1.80 -4.06
CA GLY A 458 22.54 0.81 -4.25
C GLY A 458 22.77 -0.49 -3.46
N GLU A 459 24.02 -0.95 -3.34
CA GLU A 459 24.35 -2.21 -2.68
C GLU A 459 25.33 -2.04 -1.51
N HIS A 460 25.31 -3.00 -0.59
CA HIS A 460 26.29 -3.06 0.50
C HIS A 460 27.66 -3.53 -0.04
N LYS A 461 28.74 -2.86 0.37
CA LYS A 461 30.12 -3.17 -0.03
C LYS A 461 31.12 -2.89 1.08
N ASN A 462 32.13 -3.75 1.17
CA ASN A 462 33.18 -3.66 2.18
C ASN A 462 34.57 -3.57 1.53
N PRO A 463 35.49 -2.72 2.03
CA PRO A 463 35.22 -1.55 2.88
C PRO A 463 34.73 -0.37 2.02
N ALA A 464 33.56 0.20 2.30
CA ALA A 464 33.05 1.33 1.52
C ALA A 464 32.06 2.22 2.28
N TRP A 465 31.96 3.47 1.85
CA TRP A 465 30.78 4.29 2.07
C TRP A 465 29.66 3.77 1.19
N CYS A 466 28.60 3.27 1.82
CA CYS A 466 27.44 2.71 1.16
C CYS A 466 26.27 3.67 1.28
N LEU A 467 25.61 4.00 0.17
CA LEU A 467 24.27 4.56 0.14
C LEU A 467 23.35 3.48 -0.43
N VAL A 468 22.46 2.94 0.40
CA VAL A 468 21.59 1.81 0.03
C VAL A 468 20.14 2.11 0.37
N ARG A 469 19.24 1.51 -0.40
CA ARG A 469 17.82 1.49 -0.07
C ARG A 469 17.55 0.54 1.09
N ASP A 470 16.77 0.98 2.06
CA ASP A 470 16.39 0.28 3.29
C ASP A 470 14.87 0.39 3.48
N GLY A 471 14.15 -0.41 2.69
CA GLY A 471 12.69 -0.32 2.56
C GLY A 471 12.28 0.98 1.85
N ASP A 472 11.50 1.80 2.56
CA ASP A 472 11.10 3.14 2.09
C ASP A 472 12.12 4.23 2.44
N TRP A 473 13.22 3.88 3.13
CA TRP A 473 14.28 4.79 3.56
C TRP A 473 15.56 4.62 2.74
N TYR A 474 16.47 5.58 2.86
CA TYR A 474 17.85 5.47 2.37
C TYR A 474 18.83 5.52 3.54
N SER A 475 19.75 4.56 3.60
CA SER A 475 20.80 4.51 4.63
C SER A 475 22.15 4.88 4.02
N VAL A 476 22.88 5.78 4.68
CA VAL A 476 24.28 6.08 4.38
C VAL A 476 25.16 5.67 5.55
N TYR A 477 26.20 4.88 5.30
CA TYR A 477 27.11 4.40 6.34
C TYR A 477 28.47 4.01 5.78
N TRP A 478 29.47 3.93 6.65
CA TRP A 478 30.76 3.31 6.35
C TRP A 478 30.74 1.86 6.81
N ALA A 479 31.12 0.93 5.94
CA ALA A 479 31.37 -0.45 6.32
C ALA A 479 32.88 -0.75 6.24
N ASP A 480 33.44 -1.35 7.28
CA ASP A 480 34.85 -1.75 7.30
C ASP A 480 35.10 -3.08 6.56
N ALA A 481 36.33 -3.58 6.59
CA ALA A 481 36.70 -4.79 5.87
C ALA A 481 36.05 -6.05 6.47
N GLU A 482 35.74 -6.02 7.76
CA GLU A 482 35.06 -7.07 8.53
C GLU A 482 33.54 -7.01 8.39
N GLY A 483 33.00 -5.95 7.76
CA GLY A 483 31.57 -5.74 7.54
C GLY A 483 30.84 -5.09 8.70
N LEU A 484 31.57 -4.52 9.66
CA LEU A 484 30.98 -3.73 10.73
C LEU A 484 30.59 -2.35 10.19
N VAL A 485 29.41 -1.88 10.59
CA VAL A 485 28.80 -0.65 10.09
C VAL A 485 28.97 0.48 11.10
N TYR A 486 29.49 1.62 10.63
CA TYR A 486 29.72 2.83 11.42
C TYR A 486 29.01 4.03 10.79
N SER A 487 28.73 5.04 11.64
CA SER A 487 28.17 6.33 11.21
C SER A 487 26.89 6.21 10.37
N ARG A 488 26.08 5.18 10.63
CA ARG A 488 24.83 4.93 9.91
C ARG A 488 23.82 6.04 10.17
N MET A 489 23.45 6.74 9.11
CA MET A 489 22.37 7.73 9.08
C MET A 489 21.29 7.25 8.11
N ARG A 490 20.02 7.50 8.46
CA ARG A 490 18.85 7.18 7.63
C ARG A 490 18.18 8.48 7.19
N PHE A 491 17.65 8.49 5.98
CA PHE A 491 17.00 9.64 5.36
C PHE A 491 15.73 9.19 4.63
N GLY A 492 14.65 9.96 4.76
CA GLY A 492 13.40 9.72 4.03
C GLY A 492 13.43 10.20 2.58
N ASP A 493 14.46 10.98 2.19
CA ASP A 493 14.66 11.54 0.85
C ASP A 493 16.07 11.19 0.34
N VAL A 494 16.14 10.61 -0.87
CA VAL A 494 17.41 10.23 -1.50
C VAL A 494 18.33 11.42 -1.74
N ARG A 495 17.78 12.62 -1.98
CA ARG A 495 18.57 13.85 -2.22
C ARG A 495 19.35 14.25 -0.97
N ASN A 496 18.74 14.09 0.20
CA ASN A 496 19.38 14.33 1.50
C ASN A 496 20.45 13.28 1.80
N ALA A 497 20.17 12.00 1.50
CA ALA A 497 21.17 10.93 1.60
C ALA A 497 22.38 11.18 0.69
N ALA A 498 22.14 11.55 -0.55
CA ALA A 498 23.17 11.91 -1.53
C ALA A 498 24.02 13.10 -1.05
N ALA A 499 23.38 14.17 -0.57
CA ALA A 499 24.06 15.33 -0.01
C ALA A 499 24.94 14.97 1.20
N TYR A 500 24.45 14.11 2.10
CA TYR A 500 25.24 13.62 3.23
C TYR A 500 26.46 12.82 2.76
N LEU A 501 26.28 11.88 1.82
CA LEU A 501 27.38 11.10 1.25
C LEU A 501 28.42 12.01 0.58
N ILE A 502 28.00 12.99 -0.22
CA ILE A 502 28.88 14.00 -0.83
C ILE A 502 29.75 14.66 0.24
N GLY A 503 29.17 15.07 1.37
CA GLY A 503 29.90 15.63 2.51
C GLY A 503 30.95 14.67 3.09
N GLN A 504 30.63 13.37 3.21
CA GLN A 504 31.58 12.37 3.69
C GLN A 504 32.73 12.14 2.71
N LEU A 505 32.44 12.08 1.41
CA LEU A 505 33.45 11.88 0.36
C LEU A 505 34.42 13.07 0.27
N GLU A 506 33.90 14.29 0.33
CA GLU A 506 34.72 15.52 0.37
C GLU A 506 35.60 15.56 1.63
N SER A 507 35.04 15.23 2.81
CA SER A 507 35.81 15.20 4.05
C SER A 507 36.87 14.09 4.08
N GLY A 508 36.62 12.97 3.39
CA GLY A 508 37.52 11.81 3.33
C GLY A 508 38.50 11.80 2.16
N LYS A 509 38.52 12.85 1.32
CA LYS A 509 39.23 12.88 0.03
C LYS A 509 40.70 12.43 0.11
N SER A 510 41.43 12.76 1.18
CA SER A 510 42.85 12.38 1.32
C SER A 510 43.10 10.89 1.57
N SER A 511 42.12 10.17 2.12
CA SER A 511 42.24 8.74 2.49
C SER A 511 41.50 7.80 1.54
N LEU A 512 40.58 8.33 0.74
CA LEU A 512 39.71 7.55 -0.14
C LEU A 512 40.17 7.57 -1.61
N GLY A 513 41.35 8.11 -1.91
CA GLY A 513 41.90 8.17 -3.27
C GLY A 513 42.38 6.82 -3.80
N TRP A 514 42.76 6.79 -5.08
CA TRP A 514 43.24 5.57 -5.74
C TRP A 514 44.54 5.01 -5.14
N GLY A 515 44.60 3.68 -5.09
CA GLY A 515 45.84 2.95 -4.92
C GLY A 515 46.66 2.88 -6.22
N ALA A 516 47.92 2.47 -6.09
CA ALA A 516 48.71 2.08 -7.26
C ALA A 516 48.09 0.86 -7.95
N ASP A 517 48.09 0.84 -9.28
CA ASP A 517 47.62 -0.29 -10.12
C ASP A 517 46.14 -0.66 -9.92
N GLU A 518 45.32 0.32 -9.54
CA GLU A 518 43.88 0.15 -9.35
C GLU A 518 43.10 0.29 -10.67
N GLU A 519 42.03 -0.51 -10.78
CA GLU A 519 41.05 -0.43 -11.86
C GLU A 519 40.09 0.74 -11.62
N ILE A 520 39.97 1.62 -12.62
CA ILE A 520 39.20 2.86 -12.55
C ILE A 520 38.20 2.87 -13.72
N PRO A 521 36.91 3.13 -13.45
CA PRO A 521 35.92 3.35 -14.49
C PRO A 521 36.30 4.55 -15.36
N TRP A 522 36.12 4.45 -16.68
CA TRP A 522 36.52 5.49 -17.63
C TRP A 522 35.94 6.89 -17.30
N TRP A 523 34.71 6.94 -16.76
CA TRP A 523 34.03 8.18 -16.40
C TRP A 523 34.65 8.91 -15.19
N GLN A 524 35.53 8.26 -14.42
CA GLN A 524 36.31 8.86 -13.31
C GLN A 524 37.68 9.37 -13.74
N SER A 525 38.04 9.28 -15.03
CA SER A 525 39.36 9.71 -15.50
C SER A 525 39.52 11.23 -15.29
N PRO A 526 40.41 11.68 -14.39
CA PRO A 526 40.50 13.07 -13.96
C PRO A 526 41.33 13.92 -14.91
N THR A 527 41.91 13.29 -15.93
CA THR A 527 42.86 13.90 -16.85
C THR A 527 42.28 14.03 -18.26
N ALA A 528 41.02 13.67 -18.49
CA ALA A 528 40.39 13.74 -19.82
C ALA A 528 40.41 15.19 -20.37
N SER A 529 41.42 15.48 -21.19
CA SER A 529 41.56 16.68 -22.00
C SER A 529 41.64 16.19 -23.43
N LEU A 530 40.54 15.61 -23.91
CA LEU A 530 40.48 14.98 -25.22
C LEU A 530 40.37 16.04 -26.31
N SER A 531 41.07 15.82 -27.41
CA SER A 531 40.86 16.58 -28.65
C SER A 531 39.55 16.14 -29.32
N ASP A 532 38.97 16.97 -30.19
CA ASP A 532 37.78 16.63 -31.00
C ASP A 532 37.99 15.41 -31.90
N VAL A 533 39.24 15.04 -32.15
CA VAL A 533 39.60 13.86 -32.95
C VAL A 533 39.87 12.61 -32.12
N ASP A 534 40.04 12.72 -30.80
CA ASP A 534 40.35 11.56 -29.94
C ASP A 534 39.13 10.63 -29.81
N PRO A 535 39.32 9.30 -29.82
CA PRO A 535 38.23 8.35 -29.55
C PRO A 535 37.59 8.61 -28.18
N PRO A 536 36.26 8.42 -28.04
CA PRO A 536 35.59 8.63 -26.77
C PRO A 536 36.07 7.63 -25.73
N LEU A 537 36.23 8.08 -24.47
CA LEU A 537 36.72 7.21 -23.39
C LEU A 537 35.80 6.02 -23.10
N SER A 538 34.53 6.07 -23.51
CA SER A 538 33.59 4.95 -23.45
C SER A 538 34.05 3.73 -24.26
N ASP A 539 34.92 3.91 -25.26
CA ASP A 539 35.48 2.81 -26.07
C ASP A 539 36.54 1.99 -25.30
N PHE A 540 36.92 2.46 -24.11
CA PHE A 540 37.87 1.84 -23.20
C PHE A 540 37.15 1.51 -21.88
N PRO A 541 36.47 0.35 -21.81
CA PRO A 541 35.57 0.03 -20.69
C PRO A 541 36.27 -0.02 -19.33
N THR A 542 37.57 -0.32 -19.32
CA THR A 542 38.42 -0.36 -18.12
C THR A 542 39.66 0.51 -18.31
N VAL A 543 39.94 1.39 -17.34
CA VAL A 543 41.15 2.21 -17.29
C VAL A 543 41.95 1.88 -16.03
N MET A 544 43.21 1.52 -16.16
CA MET A 544 44.10 1.20 -15.05
C MET A 544 44.99 2.40 -14.72
N SER A 545 45.15 2.71 -13.44
CA SER A 545 46.19 3.64 -13.00
C SER A 545 47.56 2.97 -13.04
N THR A 546 48.46 3.38 -13.93
CA THR A 546 49.75 2.69 -14.14
C THR A 546 50.93 3.66 -14.01
N ARG A 547 51.97 3.21 -13.30
CA ARG A 547 53.27 3.88 -13.32
C ARG A 547 54.08 3.45 -14.54
N VAL A 548 54.58 4.42 -15.30
CA VAL A 548 55.44 4.17 -16.46
C VAL A 548 56.72 4.99 -16.36
N THR A 549 57.81 4.49 -16.95
CA THR A 549 59.11 5.17 -16.96
C THR A 549 59.68 5.09 -18.37
N ASP A 550 60.17 6.21 -18.91
CA ASP A 550 60.85 6.28 -20.21
C ASP A 550 60.08 5.60 -21.37
N LEU A 551 58.79 5.92 -21.51
CA LEU A 551 57.85 5.22 -22.40
C LEU A 551 57.73 5.87 -23.78
N ALA A 552 57.88 5.08 -24.84
CA ALA A 552 57.60 5.51 -26.21
C ALA A 552 56.12 5.33 -26.59
N VAL A 553 55.52 6.36 -27.19
CA VAL A 553 54.09 6.43 -27.53
C VAL A 553 53.85 7.06 -28.90
N SER A 554 52.66 6.82 -29.46
CA SER A 554 52.18 7.39 -30.72
C SER A 554 50.91 8.22 -30.51
N ARG A 555 50.72 9.27 -31.32
CA ARG A 555 49.47 10.03 -31.40
C ARG A 555 49.11 10.26 -32.86
N TYR A 556 47.82 10.27 -33.15
CA TYR A 556 47.29 10.65 -34.46
C TYR A 556 46.50 11.96 -34.29
N GLY A 557 46.78 12.97 -35.12
CA GLY A 557 46.05 14.25 -35.10
C GLY A 557 46.65 15.34 -34.20
N ALA A 558 45.82 16.30 -33.80
CA ALA A 558 46.24 17.54 -33.13
C ALA A 558 46.87 17.30 -31.74
N MET A 559 47.75 18.19 -31.26
CA MET A 559 48.49 18.02 -29.99
C MET A 559 47.80 18.63 -28.74
N ASP A 560 46.57 19.10 -28.90
CA ASP A 560 45.74 19.71 -27.84
C ASP A 560 45.13 18.66 -26.89
N GLY A 561 45.00 17.42 -27.36
CA GLY A 561 44.56 16.28 -26.55
C GLY A 561 45.66 15.67 -25.69
N ASN A 562 45.28 14.88 -24.68
CA ASN A 562 46.19 14.16 -23.79
C ASN A 562 46.21 12.63 -23.97
N MET A 563 45.48 12.11 -24.97
CA MET A 563 45.44 10.68 -25.28
C MET A 563 46.60 10.28 -26.21
N VAL A 564 47.38 9.29 -25.82
CA VAL A 564 48.43 8.69 -26.66
C VAL A 564 48.31 7.17 -26.64
N PHE A 565 48.84 6.49 -27.64
CA PHE A 565 48.76 5.05 -27.81
C PHE A 565 50.15 4.42 -27.69
N ALA A 566 50.20 3.11 -27.44
CA ALA A 566 51.46 2.37 -27.55
C ALA A 566 52.09 2.62 -28.94
N LEU A 567 53.42 2.73 -28.97
CA LEU A 567 54.16 3.07 -30.18
C LEU A 567 53.74 2.19 -31.36
N ASP A 568 53.49 2.83 -32.51
CA ASP A 568 53.11 2.20 -33.78
C ASP A 568 51.82 1.36 -33.75
N THR A 569 50.92 1.62 -32.79
CA THR A 569 49.57 1.04 -32.80
C THR A 569 48.79 1.57 -34.03
N PRO A 570 48.22 0.70 -34.89
CA PRO A 570 47.46 1.14 -36.07
C PRO A 570 46.21 1.96 -35.70
N PRO A 571 45.78 2.94 -36.52
CA PRO A 571 44.59 3.77 -36.23
C PRO A 571 43.31 2.96 -35.97
N GLU A 572 43.11 1.87 -36.74
CA GLU A 572 41.97 0.95 -36.59
C GLU A 572 41.93 0.28 -35.20
N GLN A 573 43.11 0.01 -34.61
CA GLN A 573 43.22 -0.57 -33.27
C GLN A 573 43.07 0.49 -32.17
N CYS A 574 43.28 1.77 -32.49
CA CYS A 574 43.15 2.86 -31.54
C CYS A 574 41.70 3.34 -31.35
N GLY A 575 40.75 2.88 -32.18
CA GLY A 575 39.34 3.31 -32.12
C GLY A 575 38.98 4.44 -33.10
N TYR A 576 39.89 4.80 -34.02
CA TYR A 576 39.61 5.80 -35.06
C TYR A 576 38.74 5.21 -36.18
N SER A 577 37.82 6.02 -36.72
CA SER A 577 37.07 5.69 -37.94
C SER A 577 37.95 5.71 -39.18
N SER A 578 37.49 5.10 -40.28
CA SER A 578 38.24 5.05 -41.54
C SER A 578 38.56 6.43 -42.14
N GLU A 579 37.77 7.46 -41.83
CA GLU A 579 38.03 8.86 -42.24
C GLU A 579 39.10 9.54 -41.36
N GLN A 580 39.22 9.13 -40.09
CA GLN A 580 40.26 9.62 -39.16
C GLN A 580 41.62 8.93 -39.35
N GLY A 581 41.71 7.90 -40.20
CA GLY A 581 42.96 7.19 -40.52
C GLY A 581 43.98 7.99 -41.33
N GLU A 582 43.61 9.15 -41.89
CA GLU A 582 44.51 10.05 -42.64
C GLU A 582 45.18 11.12 -41.75
N LEU A 583 44.97 11.09 -40.43
CA LEU A 583 45.55 12.04 -39.48
C LEU A 583 47.09 11.91 -39.41
N ALA A 584 47.76 13.05 -39.20
CA ALA A 584 49.22 13.08 -39.03
C ALA A 584 49.65 12.21 -37.84
N HIS A 585 50.62 11.32 -38.07
CA HIS A 585 51.16 10.42 -37.06
C HIS A 585 52.39 11.03 -36.41
N HIS A 586 52.39 11.10 -35.08
CA HIS A 586 53.47 11.64 -34.27
C HIS A 586 53.98 10.58 -33.29
N ARG A 587 55.29 10.57 -33.04
CA ARG A 587 55.96 9.66 -32.09
C ARG A 587 56.65 10.46 -31.00
N TYR A 588 56.44 10.06 -29.75
CA TYR A 588 57.00 10.74 -28.58
C TYR A 588 57.66 9.75 -27.63
N VAL A 589 58.59 10.24 -26.82
CA VAL A 589 59.05 9.56 -25.60
C VAL A 589 58.73 10.43 -24.38
N LEU A 590 58.04 9.83 -23.42
CA LEU A 590 57.86 10.34 -22.08
C LEU A 590 59.16 10.12 -21.32
N THR A 591 59.79 11.14 -20.76
CA THR A 591 61.04 11.01 -20.00
C THR A 591 60.77 11.05 -18.49
N GLY A 592 61.44 10.18 -17.72
CA GLY A 592 61.27 10.09 -16.27
C GLY A 592 60.09 9.22 -15.83
N GLU A 593 59.72 9.31 -14.55
CA GLU A 593 58.58 8.56 -13.97
C GLU A 593 57.27 9.31 -14.13
N TRP A 594 56.26 8.61 -14.64
CA TRP A 594 54.93 9.13 -14.87
C TRP A 594 53.86 8.30 -14.18
N TRP A 595 52.82 8.99 -13.75
CA TRP A 595 51.57 8.39 -13.34
C TRP A 595 50.54 8.65 -14.43
N VAL A 596 50.17 7.61 -15.17
CA VAL A 596 49.26 7.71 -16.33
C VAL A 596 48.09 6.75 -16.17
N MET A 597 47.04 6.99 -16.94
CA MET A 597 45.90 6.09 -17.04
C MET A 597 46.01 5.25 -18.30
N THR A 598 45.83 3.94 -18.21
CA THR A 598 45.97 3.03 -19.36
C THR A 598 44.68 2.29 -19.66
N GLY A 599 44.31 2.17 -20.92
CA GLY A 599 43.13 1.42 -21.34
C GLY A 599 43.42 0.58 -22.58
N VAL A 600 42.61 -0.42 -22.86
CA VAL A 600 42.71 -1.21 -24.10
C VAL A 600 41.37 -1.11 -24.82
N SER A 601 41.39 -0.69 -26.08
CA SER A 601 40.18 -0.62 -26.91
C SER A 601 39.67 -2.03 -27.23
N ALA A 602 38.42 -2.15 -27.69
CA ALA A 602 37.88 -3.42 -28.18
C ALA A 602 38.70 -4.01 -29.35
N ALA A 603 39.39 -3.16 -30.12
CA ALA A 603 40.27 -3.55 -31.23
C ALA A 603 41.71 -3.86 -30.80
N GLY A 604 42.02 -3.81 -29.50
CA GLY A 604 43.30 -4.25 -28.92
C GLY A 604 44.38 -3.18 -28.79
N GLY A 605 44.10 -1.93 -29.14
CA GLY A 605 45.05 -0.82 -29.01
C GLY A 605 45.17 -0.34 -27.56
N ARG A 606 46.40 -0.25 -27.04
CA ARG A 606 46.68 0.25 -25.69
C ARG A 606 46.82 1.77 -25.70
N MET A 607 45.96 2.44 -24.94
CA MET A 607 45.95 3.88 -24.69
C MET A 607 46.73 4.21 -23.39
N TYR A 608 47.29 5.42 -23.35
CA TYR A 608 47.80 6.12 -22.19
C TYR A 608 47.21 7.54 -22.17
N LEU A 609 46.57 7.93 -21.08
CA LEU A 609 46.10 9.30 -20.84
C LEU A 609 47.08 10.01 -19.93
N LEU A 610 47.66 11.10 -20.44
CA LEU A 610 48.67 11.89 -19.74
C LEU A 610 48.00 12.88 -18.77
N PRO A 611 48.70 13.34 -17.70
CA PRO A 611 48.20 14.35 -16.77
C PRO A 611 47.77 15.70 -17.37
N GLY A 612 48.08 15.97 -18.64
CA GLY A 612 47.81 17.22 -19.35
C GLY A 612 48.03 17.03 -20.86
N SER A 613 47.73 18.04 -21.67
CA SER A 613 47.83 17.94 -23.14
C SER A 613 49.25 17.60 -23.61
N VAL A 614 49.35 16.97 -24.78
CA VAL A 614 50.65 16.68 -25.41
C VAL A 614 51.47 17.95 -25.63
N ILE A 615 50.84 19.06 -26.04
CA ILE A 615 51.52 20.34 -26.27
C ILE A 615 52.10 20.95 -24.99
N ASP A 616 51.43 20.81 -23.84
CA ASP A 616 51.94 21.30 -22.56
C ASP A 616 53.16 20.48 -22.10
N HIS A 617 53.11 19.16 -22.28
CA HIS A 617 54.20 18.28 -21.90
C HIS A 617 55.44 18.42 -22.82
N LEU A 618 55.23 18.73 -24.10
CA LEU A 618 56.31 19.10 -25.03
C LEU A 618 56.98 20.42 -24.62
N ARG A 619 56.19 21.44 -24.22
CA ARG A 619 56.73 22.72 -23.75
C ARG A 619 57.51 22.61 -22.45
N SER A 620 57.07 21.73 -21.56
CA SER A 620 57.69 21.51 -20.26
C SER A 620 58.93 20.59 -20.32
N GLY A 621 59.16 19.92 -21.46
CA GLY A 621 60.33 19.05 -21.70
C GLY A 621 60.20 17.65 -21.11
N PHE A 622 59.04 17.29 -20.55
CA PHE A 622 58.77 15.92 -20.08
C PHE A 622 58.39 14.98 -21.24
N LEU A 623 57.98 15.54 -22.39
CA LEU A 623 57.75 14.81 -23.64
C LEU A 623 58.73 15.27 -24.71
N GLU A 624 59.32 14.35 -25.47
CA GLU A 624 60.19 14.66 -26.61
C GLU A 624 59.66 13.99 -27.88
N GLU A 625 59.52 14.75 -28.98
CA GLU A 625 59.14 14.21 -30.29
C GLU A 625 60.35 13.57 -30.99
N ILE A 626 60.15 12.37 -31.54
CA ILE A 626 61.21 11.58 -32.17
C ILE A 626 60.97 11.49 -33.67
N ALA A 627 61.95 11.92 -34.45
CA ALA A 627 61.98 11.70 -35.89
C ALA A 627 62.14 10.20 -36.20
N ASP A 628 61.53 9.72 -37.29
CA ASP A 628 61.35 8.32 -37.75
C ASP A 628 62.53 7.30 -37.63
N GLU A 629 63.72 7.66 -37.14
CA GLU A 629 64.92 6.80 -37.15
C GLU A 629 65.62 6.55 -35.79
N ARG A 630 64.99 6.74 -34.62
CA ARG A 630 65.60 6.30 -33.34
C ARG A 630 64.63 5.66 -32.35
N ALA A 631 64.60 4.33 -32.33
CA ALA A 631 64.17 3.58 -31.15
C ALA A 631 65.39 3.33 -30.24
N PRO A 632 65.43 3.80 -28.99
CA PRO A 632 66.27 3.19 -27.96
C PRO A 632 65.55 1.92 -27.46
N GLY A 633 66.30 0.82 -27.29
CA GLY A 633 65.75 -0.47 -26.90
C GLY A 633 65.09 -0.45 -25.52
N VAL A 634 63.80 -0.77 -25.46
CA VAL A 634 63.03 -1.01 -24.24
C VAL A 634 63.39 -2.40 -23.69
N GLY A 635 63.95 -2.43 -22.48
CA GLY A 635 64.10 -3.66 -21.70
C GLY A 635 62.78 -4.01 -21.02
N ILE A 636 62.20 -5.15 -21.39
CA ILE A 636 61.03 -5.73 -20.73
C ILE A 636 61.48 -6.29 -19.37
N GLY A 637 61.13 -5.63 -18.28
CA GLY A 637 61.32 -6.15 -16.92
C GLY A 637 60.12 -6.99 -16.48
N GLN A 638 60.28 -8.32 -16.45
CA GLN A 638 59.42 -9.23 -15.68
C GLN A 638 59.70 -9.09 -14.16
N PRO A 639 58.75 -9.46 -13.28
CA PRO A 639 58.81 -9.14 -11.86
C PRO A 639 59.84 -10.02 -11.13
N ALA A 640 60.70 -9.39 -10.32
CA ALA A 640 61.58 -10.09 -9.39
C ALA A 640 61.02 -10.03 -7.97
N ALA A 641 60.87 -11.20 -7.35
CA ALA A 641 60.57 -11.38 -5.95
C ALA A 641 61.80 -11.06 -5.06
N GLY A 642 61.54 -10.56 -3.85
CA GLY A 642 62.40 -10.79 -2.68
C GLY A 642 63.15 -9.59 -2.11
N ASP A 643 62.65 -9.14 -0.96
CA ASP A 643 63.35 -8.68 0.26
C ASP A 643 64.48 -7.64 0.21
N GLY A 644 64.31 -6.58 1.02
CA GLY A 644 65.44 -5.96 1.73
C GLY A 644 65.46 -4.44 1.82
N GLN A 645 64.71 -3.89 2.78
CA GLN A 645 65.15 -2.89 3.79
C GLN A 645 65.92 -1.60 3.43
N PHE A 646 65.45 -0.51 4.09
CA PHE A 646 66.12 0.74 4.51
C PHE A 646 65.85 2.08 3.77
N THR A 647 65.10 2.93 4.49
CA THR A 647 64.84 4.39 4.47
C THR A 647 66.09 5.28 4.69
N PRO A 648 65.98 6.64 4.83
CA PRO A 648 65.28 7.67 4.03
C PRO A 648 66.21 8.89 3.74
N GLY A 649 65.80 9.85 2.90
CA GLY A 649 66.59 11.07 2.65
C GLY A 649 65.84 12.26 2.04
N ASN A 650 65.41 13.16 2.92
CA ASN A 650 64.85 14.51 2.75
C ASN A 650 65.23 15.33 1.50
N GLY A 651 64.25 16.12 1.01
CA GLY A 651 64.53 17.34 0.24
C GLY A 651 63.33 18.01 -0.45
N ARG A 652 62.48 18.74 0.31
CA ARG A 652 61.73 19.93 -0.19
C ARG A 652 62.74 20.96 -0.77
N PRO A 653 62.38 21.97 -1.63
CA PRO A 653 61.15 22.79 -1.54
C PRO A 653 60.58 23.49 -2.82
N VAL A 654 59.29 23.85 -2.76
CA VAL A 654 58.69 25.22 -2.97
C VAL A 654 58.47 25.85 -4.37
N ALA A 655 57.17 26.14 -4.60
CA ALA A 655 56.49 27.31 -5.22
C ALA A 655 56.76 27.67 -6.71
N ALA A 656 55.86 28.30 -7.48
CA ALA A 656 54.70 29.14 -7.17
C ALA A 656 53.73 29.17 -8.38
N ALA A 657 52.47 29.51 -8.11
CA ALA A 657 51.48 29.97 -9.10
C ALA A 657 51.86 31.33 -9.73
N PRO A 658 51.19 31.80 -10.81
CA PRO A 658 49.95 32.54 -10.60
C PRO A 658 48.84 32.37 -11.66
N GLU A 659 47.71 32.97 -11.29
CA GLU A 659 46.37 33.07 -11.86
C GLU A 659 46.28 33.70 -13.27
N ALA A 660 45.18 33.42 -14.00
CA ALA A 660 44.12 34.41 -14.31
C ALA A 660 43.10 33.92 -15.37
N GLY A 661 41.80 34.07 -15.03
CA GLY A 661 40.56 34.32 -15.83
C GLY A 661 40.33 33.67 -17.21
N GLY A 662 39.10 33.39 -17.66
CA GLY A 662 37.76 33.49 -17.11
C GLY A 662 36.72 33.17 -18.20
N SER A 663 35.54 32.74 -17.76
CA SER A 663 34.21 32.97 -18.38
C SER A 663 33.64 32.02 -19.46
N GLN A 664 32.35 31.69 -19.22
CA GLN A 664 31.22 31.28 -20.09
C GLN A 664 30.91 29.75 -20.18
N SER A 665 29.90 29.16 -19.51
CA SER A 665 28.40 29.16 -19.72
C SER A 665 28.01 28.79 -21.16
N THR A 666 27.21 27.78 -21.54
CA THR A 666 26.09 26.91 -21.01
C THR A 666 25.79 25.86 -22.14
N PRO A 667 24.69 25.06 -22.23
CA PRO A 667 23.73 24.41 -21.30
C PRO A 667 23.70 22.85 -21.50
N GLY A 668 23.18 22.00 -20.60
CA GLY A 668 21.76 21.70 -20.31
C GLY A 668 21.20 20.61 -21.23
N ASN A 669 21.09 19.35 -20.74
CA ASN A 669 20.31 18.30 -21.40
C ASN A 669 19.64 17.40 -20.34
N ALA A 670 18.32 17.56 -20.19
CA ALA A 670 17.44 16.71 -19.39
C ALA A 670 16.84 15.62 -20.29
N GLY A 671 16.83 14.38 -19.80
CA GLY A 671 16.17 13.22 -20.42
C GLY A 671 14.65 13.17 -20.16
N PRO A 672 13.94 12.16 -20.71
CA PRO A 672 12.71 12.37 -21.49
C PRO A 672 11.37 12.10 -20.75
N VAL A 673 10.31 12.67 -21.31
CA VAL A 673 8.88 12.49 -20.96
C VAL A 673 8.24 11.50 -21.97
N PRO A 674 7.20 10.72 -21.61
CA PRO A 674 6.61 9.72 -22.51
C PRO A 674 5.85 10.32 -23.69
N ASP A 675 5.93 9.61 -24.83
CA ASP A 675 5.32 9.93 -26.12
C ASP A 675 3.78 10.06 -26.09
N ASN A 676 3.26 11.01 -26.88
CA ASN A 676 1.86 11.02 -27.34
C ASN A 676 1.84 11.42 -28.85
N PRO A 677 0.95 10.88 -29.70
CA PRO A 677 1.11 10.94 -31.15
C PRO A 677 0.58 12.25 -31.76
N ALA A 678 1.15 12.54 -32.92
CA ALA A 678 1.06 13.73 -33.77
C ALA A 678 -0.29 14.46 -33.93
N ALA A 679 -0.23 15.80 -34.00
CA ALA A 679 -0.90 16.61 -35.03
C ALA A 679 -0.27 18.02 -35.16
N GLU A 680 0.03 18.42 -36.40
CA GLU A 680 0.50 19.74 -36.81
C GLU A 680 -0.59 20.83 -36.67
N GLY A 681 -0.22 22.04 -36.27
CA GLY A 681 -1.09 23.22 -36.33
C GLY A 681 -0.59 24.38 -35.46
N GLU A 682 0.07 25.37 -36.07
CA GLU A 682 0.58 26.59 -35.45
C GLU A 682 -0.52 27.37 -34.67
N THR A 683 -0.38 27.50 -33.33
CA THR A 683 -1.06 28.52 -32.52
C THR A 683 -0.12 29.02 -31.41
N GLY A 684 -0.14 30.34 -31.13
CA GLY A 684 0.92 31.07 -30.42
C GLY A 684 1.10 30.79 -28.91
N PRO A 685 2.17 31.32 -28.29
CA PRO A 685 2.59 30.97 -26.93
C PRO A 685 1.80 31.77 -25.88
N ASN A 686 0.59 31.32 -25.52
CA ASN A 686 -0.09 31.58 -24.23
C ASN A 686 -1.59 31.17 -24.19
N ALA A 687 -2.07 30.32 -25.10
CA ALA A 687 -3.40 29.75 -24.92
C ALA A 687 -3.31 28.60 -23.90
N GLU A 688 -3.98 28.72 -22.74
CA GLU A 688 -4.26 27.56 -21.89
C GLU A 688 -4.90 26.47 -22.76
N PRO A 689 -4.44 25.21 -22.69
CA PRO A 689 -5.04 24.13 -23.48
C PRO A 689 -6.55 24.07 -23.21
N PRO A 690 -7.37 23.81 -24.24
CA PRO A 690 -8.82 23.74 -24.07
C PRO A 690 -9.15 22.64 -23.04
N LEU A 691 -10.09 22.93 -22.15
CA LEU A 691 -10.56 21.97 -21.15
C LEU A 691 -11.13 20.72 -21.84
N PRO A 692 -10.91 19.51 -21.29
CA PRO A 692 -11.60 18.31 -21.75
C PRO A 692 -13.13 18.50 -21.76
N GLU A 693 -13.81 17.83 -22.69
CA GLU A 693 -15.26 17.95 -22.83
C GLU A 693 -15.98 17.51 -21.54
N GLY A 694 -16.86 18.37 -21.01
CA GLY A 694 -17.58 18.14 -19.75
C GLY A 694 -16.81 18.50 -18.47
N HIS A 695 -15.54 18.93 -18.57
CA HIS A 695 -14.75 19.34 -17.40
C HIS A 695 -15.10 20.78 -16.95
N PRO A 696 -15.50 21.03 -15.69
CA PRO A 696 -15.93 22.36 -15.23
C PRO A 696 -14.78 23.34 -14.98
N GLY A 697 -13.53 22.85 -14.99
CA GLY A 697 -12.33 23.61 -14.67
C GLY A 697 -12.01 23.57 -13.17
N LEU A 698 -10.83 24.08 -12.79
CA LEU A 698 -10.45 24.13 -11.38
C LEU A 698 -11.15 25.28 -10.64
N PRO A 699 -11.55 25.08 -9.37
CA PRO A 699 -12.11 26.14 -8.53
C PRO A 699 -11.10 27.29 -8.32
N PRO A 700 -11.52 28.55 -8.23
CA PRO A 700 -10.63 29.70 -8.09
C PRO A 700 -9.83 29.67 -6.77
N VAL A 701 -8.58 30.16 -6.78
CA VAL A 701 -7.70 30.18 -5.61
C VAL A 701 -8.17 31.22 -4.58
N THR A 702 -8.48 30.77 -3.36
CA THR A 702 -8.91 31.61 -2.21
C THR A 702 -7.78 31.79 -1.19
N ASP A 703 -7.95 32.68 -0.21
CA ASP A 703 -6.96 32.84 0.87
C ASP A 703 -6.89 31.62 1.80
N ALA A 704 -8.00 30.90 1.95
CA ALA A 704 -8.02 29.57 2.57
C ALA A 704 -7.10 28.60 1.81
N ALA A 705 -7.23 28.51 0.48
CA ALA A 705 -6.37 27.68 -0.36
C ALA A 705 -4.88 28.05 -0.29
N ARG A 706 -4.56 29.34 -0.13
CA ARG A 706 -3.16 29.77 0.10
C ARG A 706 -2.64 29.39 1.49
N ALA A 707 -3.46 29.48 2.53
CA ALA A 707 -3.08 29.02 3.87
C ALA A 707 -2.93 27.50 3.93
N GLU A 708 -3.74 26.78 3.13
CA GLU A 708 -3.71 25.33 2.97
C GLU A 708 -2.46 24.87 2.20
N ALA A 709 -2.11 25.51 1.08
CA ALA A 709 -0.89 25.21 0.32
C ALA A 709 0.39 25.30 1.18
N ARG A 710 0.45 26.24 2.13
CA ARG A 710 1.60 26.39 3.04
C ARG A 710 1.86 25.19 3.95
N ARG A 711 0.88 24.32 4.11
CA ARG A 711 1.02 23.07 4.88
C ARG A 711 1.62 21.94 4.04
N PHE A 712 1.80 22.14 2.72
CA PHE A 712 2.14 21.10 1.77
C PHE A 712 3.20 21.53 0.74
N ALA A 713 4.42 21.75 1.22
CA ALA A 713 5.57 22.09 0.40
C ALA A 713 5.91 20.98 -0.63
N GLY A 714 6.21 21.39 -1.86
CA GLY A 714 6.72 20.54 -2.95
C GLY A 714 5.68 19.71 -3.70
N GLY A 715 4.39 19.81 -3.33
CA GLY A 715 3.33 18.91 -3.78
C GLY A 715 2.29 19.51 -4.73
N TRP A 716 1.08 18.96 -4.69
CA TRP A 716 -0.08 19.37 -5.48
C TRP A 716 -1.33 19.51 -4.58
N LEU A 717 -2.06 20.61 -4.73
CA LEU A 717 -3.33 20.88 -4.05
C LEU A 717 -4.50 20.43 -4.94
N TRP A 718 -5.08 19.26 -4.65
CA TRP A 718 -6.14 18.65 -5.47
C TRP A 718 -7.51 19.30 -5.28
N CYS A 719 -8.36 19.17 -6.30
CA CYS A 719 -9.75 19.62 -6.31
C CYS A 719 -10.60 18.44 -6.76
N ALA A 720 -11.48 17.93 -5.90
CA ALA A 720 -12.41 16.87 -6.26
C ALA A 720 -13.80 17.43 -6.56
N ASP A 721 -14.61 16.63 -7.24
CA ASP A 721 -16.00 16.93 -7.51
C ASP A 721 -16.80 17.02 -6.20
N PRO A 722 -17.65 18.05 -6.01
CA PRO A 722 -18.48 18.20 -4.81
C PRO A 722 -19.48 17.05 -4.61
N ASP A 723 -19.83 16.32 -5.68
CA ASP A 723 -20.78 15.21 -5.59
C ASP A 723 -20.21 13.97 -4.91
N ILE A 724 -18.94 13.92 -4.51
CA ILE A 724 -18.38 12.74 -3.83
C ILE A 724 -19.03 12.54 -2.46
N HIS A 725 -19.60 11.35 -2.26
CA HIS A 725 -20.22 10.97 -1.00
C HIS A 725 -19.53 9.76 -0.35
N PRO A 726 -18.99 9.92 0.88
CA PRO A 726 -18.11 8.93 1.50
C PRO A 726 -18.83 7.68 2.00
N GLY A 727 -20.17 7.67 2.01
CA GLY A 727 -20.97 6.46 2.26
C GLY A 727 -21.03 5.50 1.05
N TYR A 728 -20.71 5.97 -0.15
CA TYR A 728 -20.82 5.19 -1.39
C TYR A 728 -19.50 5.09 -2.16
N ILE A 729 -18.68 6.14 -2.12
CA ILE A 729 -17.39 6.19 -2.77
C ILE A 729 -16.31 6.22 -1.70
N ASP A 730 -15.53 5.13 -1.63
CA ASP A 730 -14.30 5.11 -0.85
C ASP A 730 -13.26 5.97 -1.54
N GLY A 731 -12.55 6.81 -0.78
CA GLY A 731 -11.44 7.55 -1.34
C GLY A 731 -11.84 8.86 -2.03
N ALA A 732 -10.92 9.40 -2.81
CA ALA A 732 -11.24 10.31 -3.90
C ALA A 732 -10.66 9.70 -5.18
N PRO A 733 -11.36 8.71 -5.80
CA PRO A 733 -10.87 8.01 -6.98
C PRO A 733 -10.47 8.99 -8.07
N ASP A 734 -9.44 8.67 -8.84
CA ASP A 734 -8.89 9.58 -9.86
C ASP A 734 -9.97 10.19 -10.78
N PHE A 735 -10.93 9.39 -11.26
CA PHE A 735 -12.03 9.87 -12.11
C PHE A 735 -12.97 10.91 -11.46
N THR A 736 -12.88 11.11 -10.15
CA THR A 736 -13.66 12.12 -9.40
C THR A 736 -12.88 13.42 -9.16
N LEU A 737 -11.59 13.45 -9.50
CA LEU A 737 -10.73 14.60 -9.33
C LEU A 737 -10.77 15.51 -10.55
N LEU A 738 -10.99 16.80 -10.36
CA LEU A 738 -10.92 17.85 -11.39
C LEU A 738 -9.47 18.17 -11.80
N GLY A 739 -8.52 17.90 -10.90
CA GLY A 739 -7.10 18.23 -11.09
C GLY A 739 -6.54 18.98 -9.89
N ALA A 740 -5.42 19.69 -10.07
CA ALA A 740 -4.66 20.24 -8.96
C ALA A 740 -3.88 21.53 -9.28
N TYR A 741 -3.51 22.25 -8.23
CA TYR A 741 -2.58 23.39 -8.28
C TYR A 741 -1.20 23.00 -7.71
N LYS A 742 -0.11 23.34 -8.40
CA LYS A 742 1.25 23.02 -7.94
C LYS A 742 1.68 23.89 -6.76
N VAL A 743 2.38 23.30 -5.80
CA VAL A 743 2.97 23.95 -4.62
C VAL A 743 4.49 23.80 -4.64
N ASP A 744 5.24 24.87 -4.37
CA ASP A 744 6.71 24.87 -4.24
C ASP A 744 7.17 24.37 -2.87
N ASP A 745 8.49 24.18 -2.70
CA ASP A 745 9.11 23.66 -1.47
C ASP A 745 8.96 24.61 -0.26
N GLU A 746 8.54 25.86 -0.49
CA GLU A 746 8.21 26.84 0.53
C GLU A 746 6.70 26.90 0.86
N GLY A 747 5.88 26.08 0.20
CA GLY A 747 4.45 25.98 0.44
C GLY A 747 3.61 27.06 -0.26
N ASN A 748 4.13 27.69 -1.31
CA ASN A 748 3.41 28.68 -2.12
C ASN A 748 2.90 28.04 -3.42
N LEU A 749 1.72 28.51 -3.87
CA LEU A 749 1.17 28.10 -5.16
C LEU A 749 2.00 28.71 -6.30
N THR A 750 2.54 27.88 -7.18
CA THR A 750 3.41 28.35 -8.29
C THR A 750 2.62 28.97 -9.44
N GLY A 751 1.31 28.68 -9.51
CA GLY A 751 0.42 29.06 -10.61
C GLY A 751 0.27 27.98 -11.69
N GLU A 752 1.12 26.95 -11.67
CA GLU A 752 0.98 25.77 -12.52
C GLU A 752 -0.23 24.94 -12.10
N LYS A 753 -0.95 24.42 -13.10
CA LYS A 753 -2.18 23.64 -12.93
C LYS A 753 -2.05 22.31 -13.64
N PHE A 754 -2.56 21.27 -13.02
CA PHE A 754 -2.83 19.98 -13.63
C PHE A 754 -4.34 19.85 -13.83
N ILE A 755 -4.80 19.61 -15.05
CA ILE A 755 -6.19 19.30 -15.35
C ILE A 755 -6.28 17.80 -15.55
N ASN A 756 -7.20 17.15 -14.84
CA ASN A 756 -7.37 15.72 -14.95
C ASN A 756 -8.24 15.37 -16.16
N ASP A 757 -7.68 14.64 -17.12
CA ASP A 757 -8.37 14.20 -18.33
C ASP A 757 -9.18 12.90 -18.12
N THR A 758 -8.95 12.19 -17.01
CA THR A 758 -9.72 10.99 -16.63
C THR A 758 -11.02 11.33 -15.88
N TYR A 759 -11.22 12.61 -15.55
CA TYR A 759 -12.38 13.11 -14.81
C TYR A 759 -13.70 12.74 -15.49
N ARG A 760 -14.65 12.24 -14.69
CA ARG A 760 -16.02 11.92 -15.11
C ARG A 760 -17.00 12.81 -14.32
N PRO A 761 -17.80 13.64 -14.99
CA PRO A 761 -18.75 14.52 -14.32
C PRO A 761 -19.73 13.78 -13.40
N GLY A 762 -19.87 14.27 -12.16
CA GLY A 762 -20.85 13.78 -11.20
C GLY A 762 -22.30 14.10 -11.57
N PRO A 763 -23.28 13.56 -10.82
CA PRO A 763 -24.71 13.79 -11.07
C PRO A 763 -25.12 15.25 -11.24
N THR A 764 -24.70 16.13 -10.34
CA THR A 764 -25.01 17.57 -10.36
C THR A 764 -24.40 18.23 -11.57
N ALA A 765 -23.14 17.91 -11.91
CA ALA A 765 -22.46 18.43 -13.10
C ALA A 765 -23.13 17.97 -14.41
N ARG A 766 -23.77 16.79 -14.41
CA ARG A 766 -24.58 16.27 -15.53
C ARG A 766 -26.02 16.81 -15.56
N GLY A 767 -26.42 17.60 -14.56
CA GLY A 767 -27.78 18.14 -14.44
C GLY A 767 -28.82 17.11 -14.04
N PHE A 768 -28.42 16.04 -13.33
CA PHE A 768 -29.36 15.06 -12.77
C PHE A 768 -30.18 15.70 -11.65
N PRO A 769 -31.44 15.25 -11.45
CA PRO A 769 -32.27 15.77 -10.36
C PRO A 769 -31.67 15.41 -9.00
N GLU A 770 -31.89 16.30 -8.03
CA GLU A 770 -31.52 16.08 -6.63
C GLU A 770 -32.20 14.81 -6.11
N ALA A 771 -31.41 13.92 -5.50
CA ALA A 771 -31.90 12.66 -4.98
C ALA A 771 -32.58 12.89 -3.63
N HIS A 772 -33.80 12.38 -3.45
CA HIS A 772 -34.55 12.49 -2.19
C HIS A 772 -34.70 11.13 -1.47
N SER A 773 -34.13 10.08 -2.03
CA SER A 773 -34.10 8.73 -1.48
C SER A 773 -32.77 8.07 -1.78
N GLU A 774 -32.44 7.05 -1.00
CA GLU A 774 -31.28 6.20 -1.27
C GLU A 774 -31.34 5.58 -2.68
N PHE A 775 -32.53 5.18 -3.11
CA PHE A 775 -32.76 4.64 -4.45
C PHE A 775 -32.38 5.63 -5.55
N GLU A 776 -32.80 6.90 -5.44
CA GLU A 776 -32.40 7.93 -6.40
C GLU A 776 -30.90 8.25 -6.31
N PHE A 777 -30.32 8.20 -5.11
CA PHE A 777 -28.90 8.49 -4.91
C PHE A 777 -28.01 7.46 -5.61
N VAL A 778 -28.26 6.18 -5.36
CA VAL A 778 -27.56 5.06 -6.00
C VAL A 778 -27.80 5.07 -7.50
N LEU A 779 -29.04 5.33 -7.94
CA LEU A 779 -29.38 5.42 -9.36
C LEU A 779 -28.61 6.55 -10.07
N ASN A 780 -28.53 7.74 -9.47
CA ASN A 780 -27.80 8.88 -10.01
C ASN A 780 -26.30 8.56 -10.17
N TYR A 781 -25.70 7.88 -9.21
CA TYR A 781 -24.29 7.48 -9.27
C TYR A 781 -24.03 6.39 -10.31
N ILE A 782 -24.93 5.41 -10.45
CA ILE A 782 -24.84 4.40 -11.51
C ILE A 782 -24.96 5.07 -12.87
N ALA A 783 -25.93 5.98 -13.06
CA ALA A 783 -26.10 6.74 -14.30
C ALA A 783 -24.91 7.68 -14.61
N ALA A 784 -24.21 8.17 -13.58
CA ALA A 784 -22.97 8.93 -13.73
C ALA A 784 -21.75 8.03 -14.05
N GLY A 785 -21.88 6.71 -13.91
CA GLY A 785 -20.79 5.74 -14.08
C GLY A 785 -19.82 5.72 -12.90
N TRP A 786 -20.29 6.13 -11.71
CA TRP A 786 -19.52 6.21 -10.47
C TRP A 786 -19.75 5.01 -9.54
N LEU A 787 -20.89 4.32 -9.67
CA LEU A 787 -21.19 3.06 -8.97
C LEU A 787 -21.52 1.95 -9.96
N PRO A 788 -21.29 0.68 -9.59
CA PRO A 788 -21.64 -0.46 -10.44
C PRO A 788 -23.13 -0.80 -10.35
N GLN A 789 -23.66 -1.40 -11.41
CA GLN A 789 -25.10 -1.57 -11.61
C GLN A 789 -25.74 -2.49 -10.56
N GLU A 790 -25.01 -3.48 -10.04
CA GLU A 790 -25.52 -4.48 -9.08
C GLU A 790 -26.00 -3.85 -7.77
N ARG A 791 -25.44 -2.69 -7.41
CA ARG A 791 -25.86 -1.93 -6.22
C ARG A 791 -27.33 -1.52 -6.29
N ILE A 792 -27.91 -1.45 -7.49
CA ILE A 792 -29.33 -1.14 -7.63
C ILE A 792 -30.23 -2.28 -7.13
N LEU A 793 -29.77 -3.53 -7.14
CA LEU A 793 -30.62 -4.69 -6.84
C LEU A 793 -31.12 -4.68 -5.40
N SER A 794 -30.21 -4.54 -4.43
CA SER A 794 -30.56 -4.41 -3.01
C SER A 794 -31.39 -3.16 -2.78
N THR A 795 -30.96 -2.04 -3.35
CA THR A 795 -31.60 -0.74 -3.18
C THR A 795 -33.06 -0.75 -3.64
N VAL A 796 -33.37 -1.38 -4.78
CA VAL A 796 -34.74 -1.56 -5.27
C VAL A 796 -35.56 -2.43 -4.33
N LEU A 797 -35.01 -3.55 -3.85
CA LEU A 797 -35.73 -4.49 -2.99
C LEU A 797 -36.10 -3.88 -1.63
N GLU A 798 -35.24 -3.01 -1.12
CA GLU A 798 -35.31 -2.52 0.25
C GLU A 798 -36.04 -1.17 0.39
N ASN A 799 -36.19 -0.44 -0.72
CA ASN A 799 -36.94 0.82 -0.78
C ASN A 799 -38.35 0.65 -1.35
N ASP A 800 -39.22 1.62 -1.07
CA ASP A 800 -40.52 1.73 -1.73
C ASP A 800 -40.32 2.18 -3.19
N VAL A 801 -41.01 1.52 -4.09
CA VAL A 801 -41.05 1.87 -5.52
C VAL A 801 -42.47 2.19 -5.94
N ILE A 802 -42.62 3.07 -6.92
CA ILE A 802 -43.93 3.46 -7.43
C ILE A 802 -44.25 2.66 -8.68
N VAL A 803 -45.43 2.05 -8.71
CA VAL A 803 -45.88 1.18 -9.79
C VAL A 803 -47.30 1.52 -10.22
N GLU A 804 -47.64 1.20 -11.47
CA GLU A 804 -49.02 1.22 -11.93
C GLU A 804 -49.78 -0.04 -11.49
N THR A 805 -51.07 0.12 -11.24
CA THR A 805 -51.97 -1.01 -10.96
C THR A 805 -52.86 -1.33 -12.15
N ASP A 806 -53.28 -2.58 -12.27
CA ASP A 806 -54.18 -3.06 -13.33
C ASP A 806 -55.66 -2.67 -13.12
N GLY A 807 -55.96 -1.85 -12.11
CA GLY A 807 -57.32 -1.44 -11.74
C GLY A 807 -58.09 -2.46 -10.88
N THR A 808 -57.58 -3.69 -10.72
CA THR A 808 -58.12 -4.72 -9.81
C THR A 808 -57.28 -4.88 -8.53
N GLY A 809 -56.21 -4.10 -8.40
CA GLY A 809 -55.27 -4.13 -7.28
C GLY A 809 -54.01 -4.95 -7.55
N GLY A 810 -53.87 -5.54 -8.75
CA GLY A 810 -52.64 -6.22 -9.19
C GLY A 810 -51.63 -5.25 -9.81
N LEU A 811 -50.37 -5.69 -9.89
CA LEU A 811 -49.28 -4.97 -10.56
C LEU A 811 -49.47 -5.03 -12.08
N ARG A 812 -49.33 -3.88 -12.75
CA ARG A 812 -49.46 -3.82 -14.22
C ARG A 812 -48.17 -4.29 -14.90
N VAL A 813 -48.17 -5.52 -15.42
CA VAL A 813 -47.05 -6.07 -16.21
C VAL A 813 -47.35 -5.92 -17.71
N GLY A 814 -46.48 -5.24 -18.43
CA GLY A 814 -46.53 -5.09 -19.88
C GLY A 814 -45.87 -6.26 -20.61
N VAL A 815 -46.16 -6.38 -21.91
CA VAL A 815 -45.50 -7.34 -22.82
C VAL A 815 -45.09 -6.59 -24.08
N HIS A 816 -43.80 -6.58 -24.39
CA HIS A 816 -43.27 -6.03 -25.64
C HIS A 816 -43.72 -6.86 -26.84
N GLN A 817 -43.63 -6.30 -28.05
CA GLN A 817 -44.04 -6.99 -29.28
C GLN A 817 -43.25 -8.29 -29.55
N ASN A 818 -42.04 -8.41 -29.00
CA ASN A 818 -41.19 -9.60 -29.07
C ASN A 818 -41.54 -10.69 -28.02
N GLY A 819 -42.56 -10.45 -27.16
CA GLY A 819 -43.00 -11.38 -26.13
C GLY A 819 -42.32 -11.19 -24.76
N THR A 820 -41.34 -10.30 -24.63
CA THR A 820 -40.66 -10.01 -23.36
C THR A 820 -41.58 -9.26 -22.42
N ARG A 821 -41.68 -9.73 -21.16
CA ARG A 821 -42.48 -9.07 -20.12
C ARG A 821 -41.68 -7.94 -19.49
N PHE A 822 -42.33 -6.83 -19.17
CA PHE A 822 -41.71 -5.73 -18.46
C PHE A 822 -42.62 -5.14 -17.38
N LEU A 823 -42.01 -4.59 -16.33
CA LEU A 823 -42.68 -3.87 -15.25
C LEU A 823 -42.05 -2.48 -15.13
N VAL A 824 -42.86 -1.44 -15.26
CA VAL A 824 -42.41 -0.06 -15.07
C VAL A 824 -42.45 0.29 -13.60
N VAL A 825 -41.34 0.83 -13.09
CA VAL A 825 -41.22 1.35 -11.73
C VAL A 825 -40.65 2.76 -11.75
N TRP A 826 -41.10 3.62 -10.84
CA TRP A 826 -40.52 4.95 -10.62
C TRP A 826 -39.90 5.05 -9.23
N SER A 827 -38.74 5.70 -9.18
CA SER A 827 -37.98 5.92 -7.94
C SER A 827 -38.57 7.00 -7.04
N SER A 828 -39.32 7.96 -7.60
CA SER A 828 -39.99 9.00 -6.81
C SER A 828 -41.31 9.46 -7.44
N PRO A 829 -42.23 10.05 -6.64
CA PRO A 829 -43.53 10.51 -7.15
C PRO A 829 -43.42 11.59 -8.23
N GLN A 830 -42.31 12.33 -8.23
CA GLN A 830 -42.06 13.45 -9.13
C GLN A 830 -41.78 12.98 -10.57
N LEU A 831 -41.30 11.75 -10.73
CA LEU A 831 -40.97 11.13 -12.02
C LEU A 831 -42.14 10.38 -12.64
N VAL A 832 -43.26 10.26 -11.93
CA VAL A 832 -44.46 9.58 -12.42
C VAL A 832 -45.15 10.46 -13.47
N PRO A 833 -45.37 9.98 -14.70
CA PRO A 833 -46.02 10.77 -15.74
C PRO A 833 -47.51 10.98 -15.41
N GLN A 834 -48.08 12.10 -15.84
CA GLN A 834 -49.51 12.41 -15.63
C GLN A 834 -50.45 11.36 -16.26
N SER A 835 -49.97 10.61 -17.24
CA SER A 835 -50.70 9.51 -17.88
C SER A 835 -50.72 8.22 -17.07
N ALA A 836 -49.99 8.13 -15.96
CA ALA A 836 -49.88 6.92 -15.16
C ALA A 836 -51.23 6.52 -14.54
N GLN A 837 -51.58 5.25 -14.66
CA GLN A 837 -52.84 4.70 -14.18
C GLN A 837 -52.71 4.22 -12.73
N ALA A 838 -53.37 4.94 -11.83
CA ALA A 838 -53.45 4.62 -10.40
C ALA A 838 -52.08 4.27 -9.78
N PRO A 839 -51.10 5.20 -9.83
CA PRO A 839 -49.77 4.97 -9.28
C PRO A 839 -49.83 4.77 -7.77
N ARG A 840 -49.05 3.82 -7.26
CA ARG A 840 -48.98 3.50 -5.83
C ARG A 840 -47.57 3.13 -5.43
N ALA A 841 -47.14 3.61 -4.26
CA ALA A 841 -45.93 3.14 -3.60
C ALA A 841 -46.13 1.74 -3.01
N VAL A 842 -45.22 0.83 -3.32
CA VAL A 842 -45.17 -0.54 -2.80
C VAL A 842 -43.73 -0.87 -2.39
N PRO A 843 -43.51 -1.67 -1.33
CA PRO A 843 -42.17 -2.13 -1.00
C PRO A 843 -41.59 -2.95 -2.15
N GLY A 844 -40.33 -2.75 -2.53
CA GLY A 844 -39.70 -3.44 -3.66
C GLY A 844 -39.74 -4.97 -3.57
N ARG A 845 -39.59 -5.56 -2.38
CA ARG A 845 -39.79 -7.00 -2.16
C ARG A 845 -41.18 -7.51 -2.56
N SER A 846 -42.19 -6.65 -2.60
CA SER A 846 -43.54 -7.00 -3.05
C SER A 846 -43.61 -7.31 -4.55
N LEU A 847 -42.57 -6.95 -5.32
CA LEU A 847 -42.48 -7.22 -6.75
C LEU A 847 -42.15 -8.69 -7.04
N LEU A 848 -41.44 -9.37 -6.13
CA LEU A 848 -40.90 -10.73 -6.33
C LEU A 848 -41.86 -11.74 -7.00
N PRO A 849 -43.17 -11.79 -6.67
CA PRO A 849 -44.10 -12.74 -7.30
C PRO A 849 -44.28 -12.57 -8.82
N VAL A 850 -43.97 -11.39 -9.37
CA VAL A 850 -44.16 -11.10 -10.80
C VAL A 850 -42.86 -11.01 -11.60
N LEU A 851 -41.70 -11.06 -10.95
CA LEU A 851 -40.41 -10.77 -11.57
C LEU A 851 -39.84 -11.90 -12.45
N ALA A 852 -40.28 -13.14 -12.25
CA ALA A 852 -39.76 -14.28 -13.00
C ALA A 852 -39.93 -14.07 -14.52
N GLY A 853 -38.80 -14.02 -15.25
CA GLY A 853 -38.77 -13.72 -16.68
C GLY A 853 -39.33 -12.35 -17.08
N THR A 854 -39.28 -11.35 -16.20
CA THR A 854 -39.78 -9.98 -16.43
C THR A 854 -38.65 -8.96 -16.24
N THR A 855 -38.51 -8.00 -17.16
CA THR A 855 -37.56 -6.89 -17.02
C THR A 855 -38.19 -5.74 -16.22
N VAL A 856 -37.52 -5.26 -15.19
CA VAL A 856 -37.93 -4.05 -14.45
C VAL A 856 -37.32 -2.83 -15.12
N VAL A 857 -38.15 -1.91 -15.60
CA VAL A 857 -37.75 -0.66 -16.23
C VAL A 857 -37.93 0.47 -15.23
N VAL A 858 -36.82 1.00 -14.73
CA VAL A 858 -36.79 2.07 -13.72
C VAL A 858 -36.76 3.42 -14.42
N ASN A 859 -37.66 4.34 -14.02
CA ASN A 859 -37.76 5.71 -14.53
C ASN A 859 -37.70 5.76 -16.07
N PRO A 860 -38.66 5.14 -16.78
CA PRO A 860 -38.66 5.14 -18.25
C PRO A 860 -38.63 6.56 -18.80
N ASP A 861 -37.88 6.76 -19.88
CA ASP A 861 -37.68 8.04 -20.56
C ASP A 861 -36.96 9.14 -19.74
N ALA A 862 -36.54 8.85 -18.51
CA ALA A 862 -35.72 9.75 -17.71
C ALA A 862 -34.23 9.63 -18.06
N VAL A 863 -33.46 10.70 -17.80
CA VAL A 863 -32.00 10.74 -18.05
C VAL A 863 -31.24 9.65 -17.28
N MET A 864 -31.74 9.29 -16.09
CA MET A 864 -31.19 8.25 -15.20
C MET A 864 -32.01 6.94 -15.24
N GLY A 865 -32.72 6.66 -16.34
CA GLY A 865 -33.47 5.41 -16.50
C GLY A 865 -32.57 4.18 -16.73
N ILE A 866 -32.94 3.04 -16.17
CA ILE A 866 -32.19 1.77 -16.30
C ILE A 866 -33.14 0.57 -16.43
N GLU A 867 -32.61 -0.55 -16.93
CA GLU A 867 -33.32 -1.83 -17.01
C GLU A 867 -32.62 -2.87 -16.14
N ILE A 868 -33.42 -3.64 -15.39
CA ILE A 868 -32.95 -4.65 -14.44
C ILE A 868 -33.65 -5.99 -14.75
N PRO A 869 -32.93 -7.09 -14.96
CA PRO A 869 -33.55 -8.41 -15.06
C PRO A 869 -34.23 -8.81 -13.75
N GLY A 870 -35.50 -9.21 -13.80
CA GLY A 870 -36.26 -9.59 -12.61
C GLY A 870 -35.73 -10.84 -11.91
N ASP A 871 -35.07 -11.74 -12.65
CA ASP A 871 -34.44 -12.94 -12.08
C ASP A 871 -33.24 -12.57 -11.18
N ASP A 872 -32.54 -11.47 -11.47
CA ASP A 872 -31.43 -10.96 -10.64
C ASP A 872 -31.95 -10.39 -9.32
N LEU A 873 -33.08 -9.69 -9.35
CA LEU A 873 -33.77 -9.23 -8.15
C LEU A 873 -34.31 -10.40 -7.31
N ILE A 874 -34.75 -11.49 -7.95
CA ILE A 874 -35.15 -12.72 -7.23
C ILE A 874 -33.93 -13.37 -6.56
N ALA A 875 -32.80 -13.42 -7.26
CA ALA A 875 -31.56 -13.97 -6.73
C ALA A 875 -31.07 -13.13 -5.54
N ALA A 876 -31.04 -11.81 -5.67
CA ALA A 876 -30.63 -10.88 -4.61
C ALA A 876 -31.55 -10.87 -3.38
N ALA A 877 -32.80 -11.34 -3.52
CA ALA A 877 -33.75 -11.41 -2.41
C ALA A 877 -33.65 -12.70 -1.56
N ARG A 878 -32.89 -13.70 -2.02
CA ARG A 878 -32.64 -14.98 -1.34
C ARG A 878 -31.39 -14.89 -0.49
#